data_AF-A0A3Q3JHQ8-F1
#
_entry.id   AF-A0A3Q3JHQ8-F1
#
_cell.length_a   1.000
_cell.length_b   1.000
_cell.length_c   1.000
_cell.angle_alpha   90.00
_cell.angle_beta   90.00
_cell.angle_gamma   90.00
#
_symmetry.space_group_name_H-M   'P 1'
#
loop_
_entity.id
_entity.type
_entity.pdbx_description
1 polymer ?
#
loop_
_entity_poly.entity_id
_entity_poly.type
_entity_poly.pdbx_seq_one_letter_code
_entity_poly.pdbx_strand_id
1 'polypeptide(L)'
;QRVCLLGDCLISAAFLSYEGGFSWDFRNKMVYQVWVPDVQQRGIPLSQPFKGTLGLIIWGSEGLPPDELSVQNGILTTRGSRFPLCIDPQQQALKWIKKKEEKNNLKISSFNDPDFLKHLEMAIKYGFPFLFQDVDEYIDPVFDNVLQKNVKGTEGRQVIILGDKEVDYDPNFKLYLNTKLANPQYSPSVFGKAMVINYTVTLKGLEDQLLSLIMGFEKKELEEQRERLIQETSNNKKLLKNLGDSLLRELATSTGNMVDNTELVHTLEETKSKASEVFEKLKLAEKTSVDIDRLRDCYRPAAKRGAILFFVLAEMALVNSMYQYSLASYLEVFDFALRKSLPDSVLPQRLTNIMNTLTYSVYNYGCLFERHKLLFSFNMAVKIEQAEGRAPQEELESRRKKPCDWLPDQGWEDIVKLAELFPEQFGSLPDDVEKNSTDWKSAPFPMKYEESLSAFQKLLLLRCFRVDRVYRTLNHDFPCFLIFLLRYVQPPVISTDAIYEQSTPSSPIIFILSPGSDPASDIMKLAEKSGFDGNKFVFLAMGQGQEKLLEMAATRGQWLMLQNCHLLVKWLKELEKALERITKPSPHFRLWVTTDPIKDFPIGILQKSLKAGLTPPNGLKLNMRSTYSKISYETLTASPHPAFSGLVYVLAFFHAVVQERRKYGKIGWNVPYDFNESDFFVCCIGVIYKMMEIIHTRFLLMGPRTYMSVSILQYVNLSSFSVIAHSFVLLCVTDEIENLPLANTPEVLGLHSNAEIGYYTQAAKDMWTHLIDLQPQTGVVWHISSLLPLSLVSFISFKRRNFTITFTLHLHIERIPGGNIHYFSEVLPSAKSYGHYTLSYSTGESGGSVSRDEHISQVAQDIRNKLPKVFDIDVIRKKFGTDISPTSVVLLQELERFNKLVVRMQHSLAELQRVRGRDQEDNRLLLL
;
A
#
# COMPACT_ATOMS: atom_id res chain seq x y z
N GLN A 1 15.43 -47.17 -13.28
CA GLN A 1 14.17 -46.43 -12.99
C GLN A 1 13.63 -46.70 -11.59
N ARG A 2 13.35 -47.94 -11.16
CA ARG A 2 12.81 -48.20 -9.79
C ARG A 2 13.70 -47.73 -8.64
N VAL A 3 15.03 -47.80 -8.79
CA VAL A 3 15.97 -47.42 -7.72
C VAL A 3 15.96 -45.90 -7.44
N CYS A 4 15.82 -45.07 -8.48
CA CYS A 4 15.72 -43.61 -8.38
C CYS A 4 14.43 -43.14 -7.70
N LEU A 5 13.40 -44.01 -7.66
CA LEU A 5 12.09 -43.71 -7.10
C LEU A 5 12.15 -43.45 -5.59
N LEU A 6 13.13 -44.03 -4.89
CA LEU A 6 13.34 -43.80 -3.46
C LEU A 6 13.67 -42.33 -3.19
N GLY A 7 14.66 -41.77 -3.90
CA GLY A 7 14.99 -40.36 -3.80
C GLY A 7 13.84 -39.46 -4.26
N ASP A 8 13.21 -39.80 -5.39
CA ASP A 8 12.12 -38.99 -5.95
C ASP A 8 10.90 -38.94 -5.00
N CYS A 9 10.54 -40.06 -4.38
CA CYS A 9 9.45 -40.14 -3.40
C CYS A 9 9.80 -39.41 -2.10
N LEU A 10 11.05 -39.49 -1.63
CA LEU A 10 11.50 -38.79 -0.43
C LEU A 10 11.33 -37.28 -0.58
N ILE A 11 11.85 -36.71 -1.68
CA ILE A 11 11.73 -35.28 -1.97
C ILE A 11 10.27 -34.89 -2.21
N SER A 12 9.50 -35.72 -2.93
CA SER A 12 8.08 -35.44 -3.19
C SER A 12 7.23 -35.48 -1.91
N ALA A 13 7.53 -36.38 -0.97
CA ALA A 13 6.83 -36.47 0.32
C ALA A 13 7.17 -35.28 1.22
N ALA A 14 8.44 -34.85 1.23
CA ALA A 14 8.86 -33.63 1.93
C ALA A 14 8.16 -32.39 1.33
N PHE A 15 8.12 -32.29 0.01
CA PHE A 15 7.42 -31.22 -0.72
C PHE A 15 5.93 -31.16 -0.33
N LEU A 16 5.22 -32.29 -0.37
CA LEU A 16 3.80 -32.35 -0.01
C LEU A 16 3.53 -32.01 1.47
N SER A 17 4.52 -32.16 2.35
CA SER A 17 4.32 -31.98 3.80
C SER A 17 4.67 -30.57 4.29
N TYR A 18 5.70 -29.94 3.70
CA TYR A 18 6.29 -28.72 4.27
C TYR A 18 6.20 -27.50 3.35
N GLU A 19 6.19 -27.67 2.02
CA GLU A 19 6.40 -26.53 1.11
C GLU A 19 5.17 -25.64 0.92
N GLY A 20 3.98 -26.10 1.33
CA GLY A 20 2.70 -25.45 1.04
C GLY A 20 2.65 -23.97 1.42
N GLY A 21 3.10 -23.59 2.61
CA GLY A 21 3.00 -22.22 3.10
C GLY A 21 4.01 -21.23 2.50
N PHE A 22 5.05 -21.72 1.81
CA PHE A 22 6.18 -20.88 1.41
C PHE A 22 6.03 -20.25 0.03
N SER A 23 6.76 -19.15 -0.19
CA SER A 23 6.85 -18.46 -1.47
C SER A 23 7.69 -19.26 -2.48
N TRP A 24 7.50 -18.98 -3.77
CA TRP A 24 8.22 -19.64 -4.85
C TRP A 24 9.75 -19.64 -4.65
N ASP A 25 10.34 -18.49 -4.33
CA ASP A 25 11.80 -18.36 -4.18
C ASP A 25 12.35 -19.25 -3.06
N PHE A 26 11.58 -19.35 -1.96
CA PHE A 26 11.94 -20.20 -0.83
C PHE A 26 11.78 -21.68 -1.17
N ARG A 27 10.68 -22.07 -1.85
CA ARG A 27 10.49 -23.45 -2.35
C ARG A 27 11.61 -23.85 -3.31
N ASN A 28 11.98 -22.96 -4.22
CA ASN A 28 13.05 -23.22 -5.20
C ASN A 28 14.39 -23.42 -4.49
N LYS A 29 14.69 -22.60 -3.49
CA LYS A 29 15.88 -22.76 -2.64
C LYS A 29 15.85 -24.08 -1.86
N MET A 30 14.77 -24.37 -1.14
CA MET A 30 14.66 -25.59 -0.34
C MET A 30 14.73 -26.85 -1.21
N VAL A 31 13.90 -26.97 -2.22
CA VAL A 31 13.81 -28.19 -3.04
C VAL A 31 15.06 -28.36 -3.89
N TYR A 32 15.41 -27.38 -4.73
CA TYR A 32 16.43 -27.57 -5.76
C TYR A 32 17.84 -27.21 -5.31
N GLN A 33 18.01 -26.25 -4.38
CA GLN A 33 19.35 -25.82 -3.93
C GLN A 33 19.80 -26.52 -2.64
N VAL A 34 18.88 -27.06 -1.83
CA VAL A 34 19.21 -27.72 -0.56
C VAL A 34 18.89 -29.21 -0.59
N TRP A 35 17.63 -29.61 -0.79
CA TRP A 35 17.20 -31.02 -0.67
C TRP A 35 17.77 -31.90 -1.77
N VAL A 36 17.66 -31.49 -3.04
CA VAL A 36 18.18 -32.26 -4.18
C VAL A 36 19.70 -32.50 -4.03
N PRO A 37 20.54 -31.48 -3.73
CA PRO A 37 21.96 -31.70 -3.46
C PRO A 37 22.25 -32.55 -2.21
N ASP A 38 21.52 -32.39 -1.11
CA ASP A 38 21.72 -33.18 0.12
C ASP A 38 21.42 -34.68 -0.11
N VAL A 39 20.32 -34.99 -0.80
CA VAL A 39 19.96 -36.37 -1.17
C VAL A 39 21.03 -37.00 -2.07
N GLN A 40 21.61 -36.21 -2.97
CA GLN A 40 22.73 -36.65 -3.83
C GLN A 40 24.01 -36.87 -3.03
N GLN A 41 24.37 -35.97 -2.11
CA GLN A 41 25.54 -36.13 -1.24
C GLN A 41 25.44 -37.37 -0.36
N ARG A 42 24.23 -37.74 0.07
CA ARG A 42 23.96 -38.96 0.84
C ARG A 42 23.98 -40.25 0.01
N GLY A 43 24.22 -40.15 -1.30
CA GLY A 43 24.27 -41.30 -2.21
C GLY A 43 22.91 -41.95 -2.48
N ILE A 44 21.80 -41.23 -2.23
CA ILE A 44 20.46 -41.75 -2.49
C ILE A 44 20.16 -41.57 -3.98
N PRO A 45 19.83 -42.65 -4.71
CA PRO A 45 19.53 -42.56 -6.14
C PRO A 45 18.31 -41.68 -6.42
N LEU A 46 18.45 -40.73 -7.35
CA LEU A 46 17.46 -39.73 -7.73
C LEU A 46 17.40 -39.59 -9.26
N SER A 47 16.23 -39.27 -9.81
CA SER A 47 16.10 -38.93 -11.24
C SER A 47 16.69 -37.55 -11.54
N GLN A 48 17.50 -37.42 -12.61
CA GLN A 48 18.11 -36.16 -13.03
C GLN A 48 17.69 -35.78 -14.46
N PRO A 49 17.15 -34.57 -14.69
CA PRO A 49 16.75 -33.58 -13.69
C PRO A 49 15.51 -34.02 -12.90
N PHE A 50 15.47 -33.75 -11.59
CA PHE A 50 14.27 -33.96 -10.78
C PHE A 50 13.20 -32.96 -11.23
N LYS A 51 12.13 -33.45 -11.85
CA LYS A 51 10.93 -32.67 -12.16
C LYS A 51 9.74 -33.35 -11.51
N GLY A 52 9.15 -32.72 -10.50
CA GLY A 52 7.99 -33.24 -9.73
C GLY A 52 6.67 -33.31 -10.51
N THR A 53 6.69 -33.37 -11.84
CA THR A 53 5.54 -33.08 -12.70
C THR A 53 4.84 -34.32 -13.23
N LEU A 54 3.92 -34.87 -12.43
CA LEU A 54 2.85 -35.76 -12.90
C LEU A 54 1.51 -35.01 -12.82
N GLY A 55 1.10 -34.35 -13.92
CA GLY A 55 -0.25 -33.75 -14.02
C GLY A 55 -0.42 -32.47 -14.84
N LEU A 56 0.67 -31.86 -15.32
CA LEU A 56 0.76 -30.52 -15.92
C LEU A 56 -0.39 -30.10 -16.86
N ILE A 57 -0.88 -30.99 -17.72
CA ILE A 57 -1.70 -30.59 -18.88
C ILE A 57 -3.20 -30.51 -18.55
N ILE A 58 -3.67 -31.21 -17.51
CA ILE A 58 -5.12 -31.25 -17.20
C ILE A 58 -5.57 -29.92 -16.56
N TRP A 59 -4.78 -29.36 -15.63
CA TRP A 59 -5.20 -28.18 -14.87
C TRP A 59 -5.14 -26.87 -15.65
N GLY A 60 -4.30 -26.80 -16.69
CA GLY A 60 -4.30 -25.66 -17.62
C GLY A 60 -5.68 -25.43 -18.25
N SER A 61 -6.36 -26.52 -18.64
CA SER A 61 -7.73 -26.43 -19.19
C SER A 61 -8.79 -26.05 -18.15
N GLU A 62 -8.50 -26.30 -16.86
CA GLU A 62 -9.35 -25.94 -15.72
C GLU A 62 -9.12 -24.48 -15.27
N GLY A 63 -8.27 -23.70 -15.95
CA GLY A 63 -8.03 -22.28 -15.66
C GLY A 63 -6.93 -22.02 -14.62
N LEU A 64 -6.15 -23.05 -14.25
CA LEU A 64 -4.93 -22.86 -13.48
C LEU A 64 -3.81 -22.40 -14.43
N PRO A 65 -3.06 -21.33 -14.13
CA PRO A 65 -1.97 -20.89 -14.99
C PRO A 65 -0.86 -21.95 -15.07
N PRO A 66 -0.14 -22.03 -16.20
CA PRO A 66 0.87 -23.05 -16.44
C PRO A 66 2.21 -22.80 -15.73
N ASP A 67 2.29 -21.81 -14.83
CA ASP A 67 3.52 -21.52 -14.09
C ASP A 67 3.82 -22.60 -13.04
N GLU A 68 5.10 -22.76 -12.71
CA GLU A 68 5.56 -23.86 -11.84
C GLU A 68 4.99 -23.78 -10.42
N LEU A 69 4.80 -22.57 -9.87
CA LEU A 69 4.20 -22.38 -8.57
C LEU A 69 2.72 -22.80 -8.58
N SER A 70 1.94 -22.35 -9.57
CA SER A 70 0.53 -22.72 -9.70
C SER A 70 0.38 -24.23 -9.88
N VAL A 71 1.25 -24.87 -10.66
CA VAL A 71 1.27 -26.34 -10.82
C VAL A 71 1.58 -27.02 -9.48
N GLN A 72 2.61 -26.57 -8.76
CA GLN A 72 2.95 -27.05 -7.43
C GLN A 72 1.79 -26.91 -6.45
N ASN A 73 1.10 -25.77 -6.48
CA ASN A 73 -0.09 -25.54 -5.68
C ASN A 73 -1.24 -26.48 -6.08
N GLY A 74 -1.40 -26.75 -7.38
CA GLY A 74 -2.35 -27.75 -7.87
C GLY A 74 -2.05 -29.17 -7.36
N ILE A 75 -0.76 -29.54 -7.27
CA ILE A 75 -0.30 -30.81 -6.68
C ILE A 75 -0.67 -30.85 -5.19
N LEU A 76 -0.31 -29.80 -4.43
CA LEU A 76 -0.59 -29.71 -3.00
C LEU A 76 -2.10 -29.80 -2.70
N THR A 77 -2.92 -29.09 -3.48
CA THR A 77 -4.38 -29.08 -3.31
C THR A 77 -5.04 -30.42 -3.64
N THR A 78 -4.49 -31.20 -4.56
CA THR A 78 -5.10 -32.47 -5.01
C THR A 78 -4.51 -33.73 -4.41
N ARG A 79 -3.22 -33.70 -4.08
CA ARG A 79 -2.45 -34.85 -3.58
C ARG A 79 -2.05 -34.70 -2.11
N GLY A 80 -2.32 -33.56 -1.49
CA GLY A 80 -2.10 -33.34 -0.07
C GLY A 80 -2.84 -34.36 0.80
N SER A 81 -2.19 -34.80 1.87
CA SER A 81 -2.78 -35.74 2.83
C SER A 81 -3.88 -35.08 3.69
N ARG A 82 -3.69 -33.79 4.01
CA ARG A 82 -4.62 -32.95 4.79
C ARG A 82 -5.46 -32.07 3.86
N PHE A 83 -6.58 -31.56 4.37
CA PHE A 83 -7.40 -30.65 3.57
C PHE A 83 -6.68 -29.32 3.32
N PRO A 84 -6.75 -28.78 2.08
CA PRO A 84 -6.05 -27.55 1.71
C PRO A 84 -6.76 -26.29 2.22
N LEU A 85 -5.98 -25.39 2.83
CA LEU A 85 -6.34 -24.01 3.16
C LEU A 85 -5.57 -23.07 2.23
N CYS A 86 -6.25 -22.56 1.21
CA CYS A 86 -5.65 -21.74 0.16
C CYS A 86 -5.64 -20.25 0.58
N ILE A 87 -4.45 -19.70 0.78
CA ILE A 87 -4.23 -18.25 0.94
C ILE A 87 -4.22 -17.61 -0.45
N ASP A 88 -5.33 -17.02 -0.85
CA ASP A 88 -5.61 -16.64 -2.24
C ASP A 88 -6.26 -15.25 -2.33
N PRO A 89 -5.49 -14.17 -2.08
CA PRO A 89 -6.01 -12.81 -2.12
C PRO A 89 -6.57 -12.42 -3.50
N GLN A 90 -6.09 -13.05 -4.58
CA GLN A 90 -6.55 -12.78 -5.96
C GLN A 90 -7.66 -13.74 -6.45
N GLN A 91 -8.13 -14.67 -5.61
CA GLN A 91 -9.21 -15.64 -5.90
C GLN A 91 -8.96 -16.53 -7.13
N GLN A 92 -7.71 -16.84 -7.44
CA GLN A 92 -7.33 -17.72 -8.54
C GLN A 92 -7.64 -19.20 -8.21
N ALA A 93 -7.26 -19.65 -7.01
CA ALA A 93 -7.55 -21.00 -6.52
C ALA A 93 -9.06 -21.21 -6.42
N LEU A 94 -9.79 -20.20 -5.94
CA LEU A 94 -11.24 -20.22 -5.82
C LEU A 94 -11.92 -20.53 -7.17
N LYS A 95 -11.53 -19.80 -8.23
CA LYS A 95 -12.08 -19.99 -9.58
C LYS A 95 -11.73 -21.37 -10.14
N TRP A 96 -10.49 -21.81 -9.94
CA TRP A 96 -10.02 -23.12 -10.40
C TRP A 96 -10.77 -24.28 -9.72
N ILE A 97 -10.91 -24.25 -8.39
CA ILE A 97 -11.62 -25.29 -7.62
C ILE A 97 -13.09 -25.37 -8.04
N LYS A 98 -13.76 -24.22 -8.24
CA LYS A 98 -15.14 -24.16 -8.73
C LYS A 98 -15.30 -24.86 -10.09
N LYS A 99 -14.41 -24.57 -11.05
CA LYS A 99 -14.44 -25.19 -12.39
C LYS A 99 -14.07 -26.68 -12.35
N LYS A 100 -13.12 -27.06 -11.49
CA LYS A 100 -12.67 -28.44 -11.32
C LYS A 100 -13.77 -29.36 -10.77
N GLU A 101 -14.43 -28.93 -9.71
CA GLU A 101 -15.42 -29.73 -8.96
C GLU A 101 -16.86 -29.49 -9.43
N GLU A 102 -17.06 -28.73 -10.52
CA GLU A 102 -18.36 -28.42 -11.10
C GLU A 102 -19.18 -29.68 -11.42
N LYS A 103 -18.53 -30.72 -11.96
CA LYS A 103 -19.17 -32.01 -12.29
C LYS A 103 -19.46 -32.87 -11.07
N ASN A 104 -18.86 -32.57 -9.92
CA ASN A 104 -18.93 -33.36 -8.69
C ASN A 104 -19.93 -32.76 -7.67
N ASN A 105 -20.79 -31.82 -8.09
CA ASN A 105 -21.78 -31.15 -7.24
C ASN A 105 -21.18 -30.39 -6.04
N LEU A 106 -20.16 -29.56 -6.29
CA LEU A 106 -19.53 -28.70 -5.29
C LEU A 106 -20.55 -27.84 -4.51
N LYS A 107 -20.51 -27.93 -3.17
CA LYS A 107 -21.24 -27.03 -2.27
C LYS A 107 -20.33 -25.92 -1.78
N ILE A 108 -20.81 -24.67 -1.83
CA ILE A 108 -20.07 -23.48 -1.43
C ILE A 108 -20.83 -22.82 -0.29
N SER A 109 -20.13 -22.47 0.79
CA SER A 109 -20.70 -21.74 1.94
C SER A 109 -19.62 -20.89 2.60
N SER A 110 -20.01 -19.94 3.45
CA SER A 110 -19.12 -19.16 4.31
C SER A 110 -19.41 -19.47 5.79
N PHE A 111 -18.44 -19.22 6.68
CA PHE A 111 -18.66 -19.31 8.13
C PHE A 111 -19.73 -18.32 8.64
N ASN A 112 -20.05 -17.31 7.83
CA ASN A 112 -21.12 -16.36 8.14
C ASN A 112 -22.53 -16.91 7.90
N ASP A 113 -22.69 -18.04 7.21
CA ASP A 113 -24.02 -18.57 6.86
C ASP A 113 -24.62 -19.35 8.06
N PRO A 114 -25.80 -18.98 8.59
CA PRO A 114 -26.35 -19.65 9.78
C PRO A 114 -26.62 -21.16 9.59
N ASP A 115 -26.80 -21.60 8.35
CA ASP A 115 -27.08 -23.00 8.00
C ASP A 115 -25.86 -23.78 7.46
N PHE A 116 -24.63 -23.22 7.49
CA PHE A 116 -23.46 -23.91 6.92
C PHE A 116 -23.23 -25.30 7.55
N LEU A 117 -23.49 -25.49 8.85
CA LEU A 117 -23.28 -26.76 9.55
C LEU A 117 -24.14 -27.88 8.95
N LYS A 118 -25.40 -27.58 8.62
CA LYS A 118 -26.32 -28.54 8.00
C LYS A 118 -25.86 -28.90 6.59
N HIS A 119 -25.42 -27.91 5.82
CA HIS A 119 -24.88 -28.14 4.48
C HIS A 119 -23.62 -28.99 4.52
N LEU A 120 -22.75 -28.78 5.51
CA LEU A 120 -21.55 -29.58 5.71
C LEU A 120 -21.88 -31.01 6.15
N GLU A 121 -22.83 -31.20 7.08
CA GLU A 121 -23.33 -32.51 7.51
C GLU A 121 -23.82 -33.33 6.31
N MET A 122 -24.62 -32.72 5.44
CA MET A 122 -25.08 -33.36 4.20
C MET A 122 -23.93 -33.66 3.23
N ALA A 123 -22.97 -32.76 3.09
CA ALA A 123 -21.83 -32.97 2.19
C ALA A 123 -20.94 -34.13 2.64
N ILE A 124 -20.70 -34.26 3.96
CA ILE A 124 -19.95 -35.38 4.54
C ILE A 124 -20.69 -36.70 4.30
N LYS A 125 -22.02 -36.72 4.54
CA LYS A 125 -22.86 -37.92 4.40
C LYS A 125 -22.96 -38.44 2.97
N TYR A 126 -23.01 -37.54 1.99
CA TYR A 126 -23.19 -37.88 0.57
C TYR A 126 -21.89 -37.78 -0.25
N GLY A 127 -20.76 -37.49 0.39
CA GLY A 127 -19.46 -37.38 -0.29
C GLY A 127 -19.34 -36.20 -1.26
N PHE A 128 -20.15 -35.15 -1.10
CA PHE A 128 -20.06 -33.97 -1.97
C PHE A 128 -18.84 -33.12 -1.61
N PRO A 129 -18.06 -32.62 -2.59
CA PRO A 129 -17.02 -31.64 -2.34
C PRO A 129 -17.61 -30.38 -1.70
N PHE A 130 -16.94 -29.84 -0.68
CA PHE A 130 -17.37 -28.66 0.06
C PHE A 130 -16.26 -27.60 0.07
N LEU A 131 -16.61 -26.34 -0.22
CA LEU A 131 -15.70 -25.20 -0.26
C LEU A 131 -16.17 -24.12 0.71
N PHE A 132 -15.36 -23.83 1.72
CA PHE A 132 -15.51 -22.65 2.55
C PHE A 132 -14.84 -21.45 1.89
N GLN A 133 -15.63 -20.42 1.61
CA GLN A 133 -15.15 -19.15 1.08
C GLN A 133 -14.96 -18.14 2.22
N ASP A 134 -13.93 -17.30 2.08
CA ASP A 134 -13.66 -16.15 2.95
C ASP A 134 -13.43 -16.56 4.42
N VAL A 135 -12.53 -17.53 4.60
CA VAL A 135 -12.08 -17.98 5.92
C VAL A 135 -11.22 -16.91 6.57
N ASP A 136 -11.63 -16.46 7.75
CA ASP A 136 -10.88 -15.52 8.59
C ASP A 136 -9.78 -16.26 9.39
N GLU A 137 -9.04 -15.53 10.24
CA GLU A 137 -7.98 -16.10 11.09
C GLU A 137 -8.52 -17.06 12.16
N TYR A 138 -9.78 -16.88 12.57
CA TYR A 138 -10.45 -17.74 13.55
C TYR A 138 -11.19 -18.88 12.85
N ILE A 139 -10.77 -20.12 13.13
CA ILE A 139 -11.44 -21.35 12.70
C ILE A 139 -12.03 -22.00 13.95
N ASP A 140 -13.35 -22.24 13.94
CA ASP A 140 -14.05 -22.83 15.08
C ASP A 140 -13.52 -24.25 15.40
N PRO A 141 -13.19 -24.58 16.66
CA PRO A 141 -12.75 -25.92 17.07
C PRO A 141 -13.74 -27.05 16.72
N VAL A 142 -15.02 -26.76 16.48
CA VAL A 142 -16.01 -27.75 16.02
C VAL A 142 -15.55 -28.50 14.76
N PHE A 143 -14.68 -27.90 13.95
CA PHE A 143 -14.15 -28.50 12.72
C PHE A 143 -12.90 -29.36 12.91
N ASP A 144 -12.31 -29.40 14.10
CA ASP A 144 -11.02 -30.06 14.32
C ASP A 144 -11.05 -31.53 13.91
N ASN A 145 -12.13 -32.24 14.24
CA ASN A 145 -12.31 -33.64 13.86
C ASN A 145 -12.38 -33.82 12.34
N VAL A 146 -13.05 -32.92 11.63
CA VAL A 146 -13.16 -32.94 10.17
C VAL A 146 -11.83 -32.62 9.52
N LEU A 147 -11.15 -31.56 9.96
CA LEU A 147 -9.87 -31.12 9.41
C LEU A 147 -8.78 -32.18 9.57
N GLN A 148 -8.73 -32.83 10.74
CA GLN A 148 -7.78 -33.92 11.03
C GLN A 148 -8.17 -35.26 10.40
N LYS A 149 -9.34 -35.36 9.75
CA LYS A 149 -9.90 -36.63 9.24
C LYS A 149 -9.96 -37.70 10.34
N ASN A 150 -10.41 -37.32 11.53
CA ASN A 150 -10.52 -38.20 12.70
C ASN A 150 -11.74 -39.12 12.59
N VAL A 151 -11.71 -40.03 11.61
CA VAL A 151 -12.79 -40.96 11.28
C VAL A 151 -12.74 -42.15 12.25
N LYS A 152 -13.87 -42.44 12.89
CA LYS A 152 -14.05 -43.58 13.80
C LYS A 152 -14.94 -44.64 13.14
N GLY A 153 -14.71 -45.92 13.43
CA GLY A 153 -15.59 -47.01 12.99
C GLY A 153 -14.88 -48.18 12.29
N THR A 154 -15.61 -49.28 12.09
CA THR A 154 -15.19 -50.48 11.35
C THR A 154 -15.35 -50.30 9.84
N GLU A 155 -14.68 -51.12 9.01
CA GLU A 155 -14.55 -50.98 7.54
C GLU A 155 -15.88 -50.84 6.74
N GLY A 156 -17.06 -51.06 7.35
CA GLY A 156 -18.36 -50.86 6.71
C GLY A 156 -19.15 -49.61 7.14
N ARG A 157 -18.80 -48.96 8.26
CA ARG A 157 -19.46 -47.73 8.73
C ARG A 157 -18.42 -46.81 9.39
N GLN A 158 -17.93 -45.89 8.57
CA GLN A 158 -17.06 -44.81 9.02
C GLN A 158 -17.91 -43.63 9.46
N VAL A 159 -17.65 -43.09 10.65
CA VAL A 159 -18.35 -41.93 11.22
C VAL A 159 -17.36 -40.85 11.66
N ILE A 160 -17.78 -39.60 11.58
CA ILE A 160 -17.03 -38.45 12.08
C ILE A 160 -17.91 -37.64 13.03
N ILE A 161 -17.31 -37.14 14.11
CA ILE A 161 -18.03 -36.33 15.11
C ILE A 161 -17.93 -34.87 14.70
N LEU A 162 -19.07 -34.25 14.35
CA LEU A 162 -19.19 -32.84 14.01
C LEU A 162 -19.96 -32.14 15.14
N GLY A 163 -19.24 -31.38 15.98
CA GLY A 163 -19.78 -30.83 17.23
C GLY A 163 -20.23 -31.95 18.16
N ASP A 164 -21.53 -32.03 18.42
CA ASP A 164 -22.13 -33.06 19.28
C ASP A 164 -22.78 -34.22 18.48
N LYS A 165 -22.73 -34.19 17.14
CA LYS A 165 -23.41 -35.17 16.28
C LYS A 165 -22.44 -36.14 15.61
N GLU A 166 -22.84 -37.40 15.53
CA GLU A 166 -22.18 -38.41 14.69
C GLU A 166 -22.75 -38.38 13.27
N VAL A 167 -21.87 -38.20 12.28
CA VAL A 167 -22.22 -38.14 10.86
C VAL A 167 -21.52 -39.28 10.13
N ASP A 168 -22.26 -40.03 9.31
CA ASP A 168 -21.65 -41.06 8.45
C ASP A 168 -20.70 -40.41 7.44
N TYR A 169 -19.47 -40.90 7.34
CA TYR A 169 -18.39 -40.33 6.52
C TYR A 169 -18.25 -41.09 5.20
N ASP A 170 -18.41 -40.38 4.08
CA ASP A 170 -18.12 -40.93 2.75
C ASP A 170 -16.65 -40.67 2.36
N PRO A 171 -15.88 -41.70 1.94
CA PRO A 171 -14.48 -41.54 1.53
C PRO A 171 -14.24 -40.59 0.35
N ASN A 172 -15.26 -40.31 -0.47
CA ASN A 172 -15.16 -39.37 -1.59
C ASN A 172 -15.27 -37.91 -1.16
N PHE A 173 -15.64 -37.64 0.10
CA PHE A 173 -15.76 -36.30 0.63
C PHE A 173 -14.43 -35.54 0.53
N LYS A 174 -14.50 -34.30 0.04
CA LYS A 174 -13.36 -33.37 -0.04
C LYS A 174 -13.75 -32.02 0.53
N LEU A 175 -12.87 -31.47 1.35
CA LEU A 175 -13.02 -30.14 1.91
C LEU A 175 -11.93 -29.20 1.37
N TYR A 176 -12.34 -28.02 0.93
CA TYR A 176 -11.48 -26.93 0.50
C TYR A 176 -11.76 -25.69 1.36
N LEU A 177 -10.72 -24.98 1.77
CA LEU A 177 -10.85 -23.70 2.47
C LEU A 177 -10.12 -22.62 1.68
N ASN A 178 -10.69 -21.42 1.59
CA ASN A 178 -10.12 -20.29 0.86
C ASN A 178 -10.18 -19.01 1.70
N THR A 179 -9.10 -18.24 1.73
CA THR A 179 -9.06 -16.92 2.38
C THR A 179 -8.61 -15.83 1.41
N LYS A 180 -9.25 -14.65 1.49
CA LYS A 180 -8.87 -13.42 0.77
C LYS A 180 -7.73 -12.67 1.46
N LEU A 181 -7.40 -13.01 2.71
CA LEU A 181 -6.33 -12.34 3.45
C LEU A 181 -4.98 -12.71 2.83
N ALA A 182 -4.16 -11.71 2.50
CA ALA A 182 -2.85 -11.95 1.89
C ALA A 182 -1.84 -12.54 2.88
N ASN A 183 -1.94 -12.18 4.17
CA ASN A 183 -1.05 -12.66 5.22
C ASN A 183 -1.81 -12.92 6.54
N PRO A 184 -2.64 -13.98 6.60
CA PRO A 184 -3.37 -14.35 7.80
C PRO A 184 -2.44 -14.92 8.89
N GLN A 185 -2.67 -14.56 10.14
CA GLN A 185 -1.91 -15.10 11.27
C GLN A 185 -2.56 -16.36 11.84
N TYR A 186 -2.17 -17.52 11.31
CA TYR A 186 -2.64 -18.81 11.82
C TYR A 186 -1.73 -19.36 12.93
N SER A 187 -2.35 -19.93 13.97
CA SER A 187 -1.61 -20.63 15.03
C SER A 187 -0.97 -21.93 14.51
N PRO A 188 0.11 -22.43 15.14
CA PRO A 188 0.73 -23.70 14.77
C PRO A 188 -0.25 -24.89 14.75
N SER A 189 -1.31 -24.83 15.55
CA SER A 189 -2.37 -25.83 15.55
C SER A 189 -3.06 -25.97 14.20
N VAL A 190 -3.28 -24.86 13.47
CA VAL A 190 -3.91 -24.86 12.15
C VAL A 190 -3.01 -25.52 11.12
N PHE A 191 -1.70 -25.23 11.13
CA PHE A 191 -0.71 -25.89 10.26
C PHE A 191 -0.58 -27.39 10.53
N GLY A 192 -0.85 -27.84 11.76
CA GLY A 192 -0.94 -29.25 12.10
C GLY A 192 -2.19 -29.93 11.51
N LYS A 193 -3.33 -29.23 11.49
CA LYS A 193 -4.65 -29.75 11.09
C LYS A 193 -4.91 -29.69 9.59
N ALA A 194 -4.55 -28.57 8.94
CA ALA A 194 -4.80 -28.29 7.54
C ALA A 194 -3.49 -28.04 6.78
N MET A 195 -3.50 -28.28 5.48
CA MET A 195 -2.39 -27.95 4.59
C MET A 195 -2.55 -26.50 4.12
N VAL A 196 -1.79 -25.59 4.71
CA VAL A 196 -1.80 -24.18 4.27
C VAL A 196 -1.02 -24.06 2.97
N ILE A 197 -1.64 -23.49 1.94
CA ILE A 197 -1.06 -23.35 0.59
C ILE A 197 -1.06 -21.87 0.21
N ASN A 198 0.12 -21.34 -0.10
CA ASN A 198 0.27 -19.98 -0.57
C ASN A 198 -0.03 -19.89 -2.08
N TYR A 199 -1.17 -19.29 -2.42
CA TYR A 199 -1.61 -18.99 -3.80
C TYR A 199 -1.32 -17.54 -4.22
N THR A 200 -0.54 -16.79 -3.44
CA THR A 200 -0.15 -15.42 -3.81
C THR A 200 0.54 -15.41 -5.17
N VAL A 201 0.03 -14.58 -6.07
CA VAL A 201 0.53 -14.47 -7.45
C VAL A 201 1.96 -13.93 -7.44
N THR A 202 2.84 -14.58 -8.21
CA THR A 202 4.22 -14.12 -8.43
C THR A 202 4.32 -13.17 -9.62
N LEU A 203 5.40 -12.41 -9.71
CA LEU A 203 5.66 -11.53 -10.86
C LEU A 203 5.62 -12.30 -12.18
N LYS A 204 6.26 -13.47 -12.24
CA LYS A 204 6.26 -14.33 -13.43
C LYS A 204 4.87 -14.91 -13.73
N GLY A 205 4.13 -15.33 -12.71
CA GLY A 205 2.76 -15.85 -12.87
C GLY A 205 1.81 -14.80 -13.43
N LEU A 206 1.87 -13.56 -12.94
CA LEU A 206 1.07 -12.46 -13.47
C LEU A 206 1.51 -12.03 -14.86
N GLU A 207 2.82 -11.98 -15.11
CA GLU A 207 3.38 -11.71 -16.45
C GLU A 207 2.81 -12.67 -17.49
N ASP A 208 2.79 -13.97 -17.20
CA ASP A 208 2.24 -14.96 -18.14
C ASP A 208 0.71 -14.83 -18.32
N GLN A 209 -0.03 -14.41 -17.28
CA GLN A 209 -1.46 -14.11 -17.40
C GLN A 209 -1.72 -12.88 -18.28
N LEU A 210 -1.00 -11.78 -18.03
CA LEU A 210 -1.11 -10.56 -18.82
C LEU A 210 -0.67 -10.79 -20.27
N LEU A 211 0.33 -11.65 -20.49
CA LEU A 211 0.77 -12.01 -21.83
C LEU A 211 -0.33 -12.71 -22.63
N SER A 212 -1.08 -13.64 -22.02
CA SER A 212 -2.24 -14.25 -22.67
C SER A 212 -3.35 -13.24 -22.98
N LEU A 213 -3.55 -12.23 -22.12
CA LEU A 213 -4.52 -11.16 -22.40
C LEU A 213 -4.09 -10.26 -23.57
N ILE A 214 -2.82 -9.86 -23.64
CA ILE A 214 -2.28 -9.11 -24.78
C ILE A 214 -2.43 -9.91 -26.06
N MET A 215 -2.08 -11.21 -26.04
CA MET A 215 -2.20 -12.10 -27.20
C MET A 215 -3.65 -12.27 -27.63
N GLY A 216 -4.58 -12.41 -26.68
CA GLY A 216 -6.02 -12.49 -26.98
C GLY A 216 -6.57 -11.23 -27.66
N PHE A 217 -5.97 -10.06 -27.40
CA PHE A 217 -6.34 -8.81 -28.05
C PHE A 217 -5.64 -8.59 -29.41
N GLU A 218 -4.32 -8.76 -29.47
CA GLU A 218 -3.50 -8.46 -30.65
C GLU A 218 -3.50 -9.58 -31.70
N LYS A 219 -3.50 -10.84 -31.24
CA LYS A 219 -3.32 -12.05 -32.05
C LYS A 219 -4.27 -13.16 -31.59
N LYS A 220 -5.57 -12.83 -31.56
CA LYS A 220 -6.64 -13.72 -31.08
C LYS A 220 -6.58 -15.14 -31.68
N GLU A 221 -6.34 -15.25 -33.00
CA GLU A 221 -6.25 -16.55 -33.67
C GLU A 221 -5.11 -17.43 -33.13
N LEU A 222 -3.94 -16.85 -32.82
CA LEU A 222 -2.81 -17.58 -32.26
C LEU A 222 -3.10 -18.06 -30.83
N GLU A 223 -3.76 -17.24 -30.01
CA GLU A 223 -4.14 -17.65 -28.64
C GLU A 223 -5.23 -18.72 -28.66
N GLU A 224 -6.22 -18.63 -29.55
CA GLU A 224 -7.22 -19.69 -29.74
C GLU A 224 -6.59 -20.99 -30.27
N GLN A 225 -5.62 -20.90 -31.18
CA GLN A 225 -4.86 -22.07 -31.64
C GLN A 225 -4.10 -22.73 -30.48
N ARG A 226 -3.49 -21.95 -29.60
CA ARG A 226 -2.82 -22.42 -28.40
C ARG A 226 -3.80 -23.13 -27.44
N GLU A 227 -4.94 -22.52 -27.16
CA GLU A 227 -5.96 -23.12 -26.29
C GLU A 227 -6.48 -24.45 -26.85
N ARG A 228 -6.77 -24.51 -28.16
CA ARG A 228 -7.15 -25.76 -28.85
C ARG A 228 -6.05 -26.81 -28.73
N LEU A 229 -4.78 -26.43 -28.97
CA LEU A 229 -3.64 -27.34 -28.86
C LEU A 229 -3.49 -27.90 -27.44
N ILE A 230 -3.70 -27.08 -26.41
CA ILE A 230 -3.65 -27.52 -25.00
C ILE A 230 -4.79 -28.53 -24.72
N GLN A 231 -6.01 -28.25 -25.17
CA GLN A 231 -7.15 -29.17 -25.01
C GLN A 231 -6.93 -30.49 -25.74
N GLU A 232 -6.49 -30.45 -26.99
CA GLU A 232 -6.17 -31.65 -27.78
C GLU A 232 -5.05 -32.46 -27.14
N THR A 233 -3.98 -31.81 -26.67
CA THR A 233 -2.88 -32.48 -25.96
C THR A 233 -3.36 -33.17 -24.68
N SER A 234 -4.26 -32.52 -23.93
CA SER A 234 -4.89 -33.09 -22.72
C SER A 234 -5.73 -34.33 -23.06
N ASN A 235 -6.58 -34.24 -24.07
CA ASN A 235 -7.44 -35.33 -24.53
C ASN A 235 -6.61 -36.50 -25.08
N ASN A 236 -5.57 -36.21 -25.86
CA ASN A 236 -4.64 -37.21 -26.39
C ASN A 236 -3.90 -37.94 -25.27
N LYS A 237 -3.44 -37.24 -24.22
CA LYS A 237 -2.83 -37.90 -23.05
C LYS A 237 -3.82 -38.76 -22.26
N LYS A 238 -5.07 -38.32 -22.08
CA LYS A 238 -6.13 -39.14 -21.48
C LYS A 238 -6.42 -40.38 -22.32
N LEU A 239 -6.54 -40.22 -23.63
CA LEU A 239 -6.78 -41.31 -24.57
C LEU A 239 -5.64 -42.33 -24.52
N LEU A 240 -4.38 -41.88 -24.50
CA LEU A 240 -3.22 -42.76 -24.38
C LEU A 240 -3.26 -43.59 -23.10
N LYS A 241 -3.64 -42.97 -21.97
CA LYS A 241 -3.83 -43.68 -20.71
C LYS A 241 -4.96 -44.72 -20.80
N ASN A 242 -6.12 -44.32 -21.33
CA ASN A 242 -7.27 -45.21 -21.46
C ASN A 242 -6.99 -46.40 -22.40
N LEU A 243 -6.27 -46.18 -23.50
CA LEU A 243 -5.82 -47.25 -24.40
C LEU A 243 -4.88 -48.22 -23.65
N GLY A 244 -3.95 -47.70 -22.84
CA GLY A 244 -3.09 -48.52 -21.98
C GLY A 244 -3.88 -49.32 -20.94
N ASP A 245 -4.84 -48.70 -20.26
CA ASP A 245 -5.69 -49.36 -19.26
C ASP A 245 -6.62 -50.40 -19.91
N SER A 246 -7.10 -50.15 -21.13
CA SER A 246 -7.90 -51.11 -21.92
C SER A 246 -7.06 -52.32 -22.34
N LEU A 247 -5.84 -52.08 -22.82
CA LEU A 247 -4.90 -53.14 -23.18
C LEU A 247 -4.55 -54.03 -21.98
N LEU A 248 -4.30 -53.41 -20.82
CA LEU A 248 -4.08 -54.15 -19.56
C LEU A 248 -5.30 -54.94 -19.13
N ARG A 249 -6.50 -54.37 -19.28
CA ARG A 249 -7.76 -55.04 -18.95
C ARG A 249 -7.97 -56.26 -19.85
N GLU A 250 -7.85 -56.10 -21.16
CA GLU A 250 -8.04 -57.19 -22.13
C GLU A 250 -7.08 -58.35 -21.90
N LEU A 251 -5.79 -58.05 -21.66
CA LEU A 251 -4.78 -59.04 -21.27
C LEU A 251 -5.14 -59.75 -19.96
N ALA A 252 -5.64 -59.03 -18.97
CA ALA A 252 -6.03 -59.59 -17.67
C ALA A 252 -7.31 -60.44 -17.73
N THR A 253 -8.27 -60.11 -18.60
CA THR A 253 -9.50 -60.89 -18.82
C THR A 253 -9.30 -62.10 -19.73
N SER A 254 -8.23 -62.15 -20.52
CA SER A 254 -7.95 -63.29 -21.39
C SER A 254 -7.41 -64.48 -20.60
N THR A 255 -8.27 -65.45 -20.28
CA THR A 255 -7.88 -66.74 -19.69
C THR A 255 -7.89 -67.83 -20.77
N GLY A 256 -6.71 -68.26 -21.25
CA GLY A 256 -6.56 -69.28 -22.30
C GLY A 256 -5.24 -69.17 -23.07
N ASN A 257 -5.04 -69.99 -24.10
CA ASN A 257 -3.85 -69.95 -24.95
C ASN A 257 -3.88 -68.67 -25.81
N MET A 258 -3.03 -67.69 -25.48
CA MET A 258 -3.12 -66.31 -25.98
C MET A 258 -2.90 -66.18 -27.50
N VAL A 259 -2.30 -67.20 -28.13
CA VAL A 259 -1.98 -67.22 -29.56
C VAL A 259 -3.20 -67.59 -30.42
N ASP A 260 -4.16 -68.34 -29.85
CA ASP A 260 -5.33 -68.83 -30.58
C ASP A 260 -6.50 -67.82 -30.57
N ASN A 261 -6.42 -66.77 -29.75
CA ASN A 261 -7.42 -65.72 -29.67
C ASN A 261 -7.18 -64.64 -30.74
N THR A 262 -7.68 -64.89 -31.95
CA THR A 262 -7.56 -63.97 -33.11
C THR A 262 -8.19 -62.61 -32.87
N GLU A 263 -9.28 -62.53 -32.08
CA GLU A 263 -9.92 -61.27 -31.71
C GLU A 263 -9.03 -60.41 -30.81
N LEU A 264 -8.37 -61.02 -29.82
CA LEU A 264 -7.42 -60.32 -28.94
C LEU A 264 -6.23 -59.76 -29.74
N VAL A 265 -5.68 -60.55 -30.68
CA VAL A 265 -4.56 -60.10 -31.54
C VAL A 265 -4.97 -58.90 -32.39
N HIS A 266 -6.19 -58.90 -32.93
CA HIS A 266 -6.70 -57.78 -33.72
C HIS A 266 -6.88 -56.51 -32.86
N THR A 267 -7.48 -56.63 -31.67
CA THR A 267 -7.71 -55.50 -30.76
C THR A 267 -6.40 -54.92 -30.22
N LEU A 268 -5.40 -55.77 -29.97
CA LEU A 268 -4.05 -55.33 -29.58
C LEU A 268 -3.35 -54.55 -30.70
N GLU A 269 -3.44 -55.02 -31.95
CA GLU A 269 -2.83 -54.33 -33.09
C GLU A 269 -3.54 -52.98 -33.36
N GLU A 270 -4.87 -52.94 -33.26
CA GLU A 270 -5.64 -51.67 -33.32
C GLU A 270 -5.26 -50.70 -32.21
N THR A 271 -5.16 -51.18 -30.97
CA THR A 271 -4.84 -50.34 -29.80
C THR A 271 -3.42 -49.79 -29.91
N LYS A 272 -2.47 -50.60 -30.40
CA LYS A 272 -1.08 -50.22 -30.66
C LYS A 272 -0.97 -49.22 -31.81
N SER A 273 -1.73 -49.42 -32.89
CA SER A 273 -1.80 -48.48 -34.01
C SER A 273 -2.32 -47.12 -33.56
N LYS A 274 -3.49 -47.08 -32.88
CA LYS A 274 -4.08 -45.86 -32.31
C LYS A 274 -3.14 -45.17 -31.30
N ALA A 275 -2.45 -45.93 -30.46
CA ALA A 275 -1.47 -45.38 -29.52
C ALA A 275 -0.27 -44.72 -30.23
N SER A 276 0.21 -45.33 -31.32
CA SER A 276 1.31 -44.79 -32.13
C SER A 276 0.90 -43.51 -32.86
N GLU A 277 -0.31 -43.44 -33.41
CA GLU A 277 -0.87 -42.22 -34.00
C GLU A 277 -0.98 -41.08 -32.98
N VAL A 278 -1.48 -41.37 -31.78
CA VAL A 278 -1.58 -40.39 -30.68
C VAL A 278 -0.19 -39.91 -30.25
N PHE A 279 0.81 -40.80 -30.22
CA PHE A 279 2.19 -40.44 -29.88
C PHE A 279 2.81 -39.46 -30.89
N GLU A 280 2.64 -39.71 -32.19
CA GLU A 280 3.10 -38.76 -33.22
C GLU A 280 2.35 -37.42 -33.16
N LYS A 281 1.04 -37.42 -32.90
CA LYS A 281 0.29 -36.18 -32.65
C LYS A 281 0.82 -35.39 -31.45
N LEU A 282 1.17 -36.07 -30.35
CA LEU A 282 1.76 -35.43 -29.17
C LEU A 282 3.13 -34.82 -29.49
N LYS A 283 3.95 -35.49 -30.29
CA LYS A 283 5.27 -35.00 -30.73
C LYS A 283 5.17 -33.80 -31.66
N LEU A 284 4.20 -33.79 -32.58
CA LEU A 284 3.90 -32.63 -33.41
C LEU A 284 3.38 -31.46 -32.57
N ALA A 285 2.47 -31.73 -31.63
CA ALA A 285 1.94 -30.70 -30.73
C ALA A 285 3.03 -30.04 -29.86
N GLU A 286 4.03 -30.80 -29.41
CA GLU A 286 5.17 -30.24 -28.67
C GLU A 286 5.99 -29.27 -29.52
N LYS A 287 6.28 -29.60 -30.78
CA LYS A 287 6.97 -28.68 -31.70
C LYS A 287 6.14 -27.41 -31.96
N THR A 288 4.85 -27.58 -32.26
CA THR A 288 3.95 -26.45 -32.51
C THR A 288 3.83 -25.54 -31.28
N SER A 289 3.82 -26.11 -30.06
CA SER A 289 3.80 -25.33 -28.81
C SER A 289 5.02 -24.43 -28.70
N VAL A 290 6.21 -24.93 -29.01
CA VAL A 290 7.46 -24.16 -28.95
C VAL A 290 7.44 -22.99 -29.94
N ASP A 291 6.92 -23.21 -31.16
CA ASP A 291 6.83 -22.15 -32.16
C ASP A 291 5.79 -21.07 -31.78
N ILE A 292 4.66 -21.48 -31.18
CA ILE A 292 3.68 -20.55 -30.60
C ILE A 292 4.30 -19.73 -29.47
N ASP A 293 5.05 -20.37 -28.57
CA ASP A 293 5.70 -19.70 -27.44
C ASP A 293 6.73 -18.67 -27.91
N ARG A 294 7.50 -18.97 -28.98
CA ARG A 294 8.42 -18.00 -29.59
C ARG A 294 7.72 -16.76 -30.11
N LEU A 295 6.57 -16.91 -30.78
CA LEU A 295 5.79 -15.77 -31.28
C LEU A 295 5.19 -14.95 -30.13
N ARG A 296 4.80 -15.62 -29.05
CA ARG A 296 4.23 -15.02 -27.84
C ARG A 296 5.27 -14.23 -27.05
N ASP A 297 6.50 -14.73 -26.95
CA ASP A 297 7.58 -14.10 -26.20
C ASP A 297 7.96 -12.70 -26.74
N CYS A 298 7.67 -12.42 -28.01
CA CYS A 298 7.80 -11.07 -28.59
C CYS A 298 6.99 -10.00 -27.85
N TYR A 299 5.87 -10.35 -27.22
CA TYR A 299 5.01 -9.43 -26.45
C TYR A 299 5.31 -9.43 -24.94
N ARG A 300 6.22 -10.30 -24.49
CA ARG A 300 6.61 -10.45 -23.08
C ARG A 300 7.08 -9.15 -22.41
N PRO A 301 7.83 -8.24 -23.07
CA PRO A 301 8.25 -6.98 -22.44
C PRO A 301 7.08 -6.12 -21.94
N ALA A 302 5.98 -6.05 -22.71
CA ALA A 302 4.78 -5.31 -22.32
C ALA A 302 4.04 -5.99 -21.16
N ALA A 303 4.00 -7.34 -21.15
CA ALA A 303 3.42 -8.11 -20.04
C ALA A 303 4.23 -7.96 -18.74
N LYS A 304 5.57 -8.02 -18.83
CA LYS A 304 6.48 -7.80 -17.70
C LYS A 304 6.30 -6.41 -17.12
N ARG A 305 6.19 -5.39 -17.97
CA ARG A 305 5.89 -4.01 -17.56
C ARG A 305 4.57 -3.93 -16.80
N GLY A 306 3.50 -4.57 -17.30
CA GLY A 306 2.22 -4.63 -16.60
C GLY A 306 2.29 -5.32 -15.24
N ALA A 307 3.00 -6.45 -15.15
CA ALA A 307 3.18 -7.15 -13.89
C ALA A 307 3.86 -6.25 -12.84
N ILE A 308 4.96 -5.58 -13.20
CA ILE A 308 5.65 -4.63 -12.31
C ILE A 308 4.72 -3.53 -11.83
N LEU A 309 3.94 -2.92 -12.73
CA LEU A 309 3.01 -1.85 -12.39
C LEU A 309 1.91 -2.31 -11.42
N PHE A 310 1.42 -3.54 -11.55
CA PHE A 310 0.48 -4.11 -10.59
C PHE A 310 1.11 -4.24 -9.20
N PHE A 311 2.34 -4.76 -9.09
CA PHE A 311 3.01 -4.88 -7.79
C PHE A 311 3.32 -3.53 -7.17
N VAL A 312 3.76 -2.54 -7.95
CA VAL A 312 3.94 -1.16 -7.46
C VAL A 312 2.63 -0.61 -6.88
N LEU A 313 1.50 -0.89 -7.53
CA LEU A 313 0.19 -0.45 -7.08
C LEU A 313 -0.30 -1.24 -5.84
N ALA A 314 0.00 -2.52 -5.74
CA ALA A 314 -0.29 -3.34 -4.55
C ALA A 314 0.58 -2.95 -3.35
N GLU A 315 1.86 -2.60 -3.56
CA GLU A 315 2.79 -2.14 -2.51
C GLU A 315 2.31 -0.83 -1.86
N MET A 316 1.58 0.04 -2.59
CA MET A 316 1.03 1.28 -2.03
C MET A 316 0.08 1.05 -0.83
N ALA A 317 -0.49 -0.16 -0.70
CA ALA A 317 -1.29 -0.55 0.47
C ALA A 317 -0.49 -0.50 1.78
N LEU A 318 0.84 -0.64 1.73
CA LEU A 318 1.74 -0.53 2.90
C LEU A 318 1.82 0.91 3.41
N VAL A 319 1.72 1.90 2.52
CA VAL A 319 1.74 3.32 2.87
C VAL A 319 0.41 3.75 3.47
N ASN A 320 -0.71 3.31 2.88
CA ASN A 320 -2.04 3.60 3.40
C ASN A 320 -3.05 2.49 3.02
N SER A 321 -3.86 2.06 3.98
CA SER A 321 -4.90 1.04 3.81
C SER A 321 -5.94 1.36 2.73
N MET A 322 -6.08 2.61 2.28
CA MET A 322 -7.02 2.97 1.21
C MET A 322 -6.54 2.52 -0.19
N TYR A 323 -5.26 2.22 -0.37
CA TYR A 323 -4.67 1.74 -1.64
C TYR A 323 -4.86 0.24 -1.89
N GLN A 324 -6.02 -0.31 -1.51
CA GLN A 324 -6.32 -1.74 -1.67
C GLN A 324 -6.97 -2.03 -3.02
N TYR A 325 -6.22 -2.56 -3.97
CA TYR A 325 -6.73 -2.84 -5.31
C TYR A 325 -6.86 -4.34 -5.57
N SER A 326 -7.91 -4.73 -6.29
CA SER A 326 -8.04 -6.12 -6.75
C SER A 326 -7.33 -6.34 -8.08
N LEU A 327 -6.87 -7.58 -8.31
CA LEU A 327 -6.36 -7.97 -9.62
C LEU A 327 -7.45 -7.83 -10.70
N ALA A 328 -8.71 -8.15 -10.38
CA ALA A 328 -9.82 -8.04 -11.33
C ALA A 328 -9.99 -6.60 -11.85
N SER A 329 -9.99 -5.60 -10.97
CA SER A 329 -10.07 -4.19 -11.37
C SER A 329 -8.83 -3.73 -12.13
N TYR A 330 -7.65 -4.24 -11.78
CA TYR A 330 -6.42 -3.96 -12.54
C TYR A 330 -6.51 -4.49 -13.98
N LEU A 331 -7.06 -5.69 -14.18
CA LEU A 331 -7.23 -6.29 -15.52
C LEU A 331 -8.19 -5.46 -16.39
N GLU A 332 -9.21 -4.83 -15.82
CA GLU A 332 -10.10 -3.90 -16.54
C GLU A 332 -9.35 -2.64 -17.00
N VAL A 333 -8.51 -2.06 -16.15
CA VAL A 333 -7.64 -0.91 -16.52
C VAL A 333 -6.63 -1.32 -17.59
N PHE A 334 -6.12 -2.55 -17.51
CA PHE A 334 -5.22 -3.13 -18.50
C PHE A 334 -5.90 -3.27 -19.87
N ASP A 335 -7.11 -3.84 -19.93
CA ASP A 335 -7.92 -3.95 -21.15
C ASP A 335 -8.25 -2.57 -21.73
N PHE A 336 -8.64 -1.62 -20.88
CA PHE A 336 -8.87 -0.23 -21.28
C PHE A 336 -7.62 0.40 -21.91
N ALA A 337 -6.44 0.18 -21.32
CA ALA A 337 -5.18 0.69 -21.85
C ALA A 337 -4.82 0.06 -23.22
N LEU A 338 -5.08 -1.24 -23.40
CA LEU A 338 -4.89 -1.91 -24.69
C LEU A 338 -5.78 -1.30 -25.78
N ARG A 339 -7.07 -1.10 -25.50
CA ARG A 339 -8.03 -0.49 -26.45
C ARG A 339 -7.69 0.95 -26.80
N LYS A 340 -7.22 1.73 -25.82
CA LYS A 340 -6.90 3.15 -26.00
C LYS A 340 -5.55 3.39 -26.69
N SER A 341 -4.64 2.43 -26.60
CA SER A 341 -3.28 2.57 -27.16
C SER A 341 -3.29 2.66 -28.68
N LEU A 342 -2.44 3.53 -29.24
CA LEU A 342 -2.37 3.75 -30.69
C LEU A 342 -1.82 2.51 -31.43
N PRO A 343 -2.56 1.95 -32.41
CA PRO A 343 -2.09 0.81 -33.19
C PRO A 343 -0.92 1.19 -34.09
N ASP A 344 0.01 0.26 -34.30
CA ASP A 344 1.20 0.44 -35.13
C ASP A 344 1.56 -0.90 -35.80
N SER A 345 2.07 -0.86 -37.03
CA SER A 345 2.48 -2.05 -37.79
C SER A 345 3.84 -2.59 -37.36
N VAL A 346 4.71 -1.74 -36.80
CA VAL A 346 6.03 -2.12 -36.32
C VAL A 346 5.93 -2.56 -34.87
N LEU A 347 6.18 -3.85 -34.61
CA LEU A 347 5.99 -4.46 -33.28
C LEU A 347 6.73 -3.69 -32.14
N PRO A 348 8.03 -3.35 -32.25
CA PRO A 348 8.71 -2.56 -31.21
C PRO A 348 8.02 -1.22 -30.89
N GLN A 349 7.50 -0.53 -31.90
CA GLN A 349 6.82 0.75 -31.73
C GLN A 349 5.42 0.54 -31.13
N ARG A 350 4.69 -0.50 -31.56
CA ARG A 350 3.42 -0.92 -30.96
C ARG A 350 3.58 -1.22 -29.47
N LEU A 351 4.61 -1.99 -29.10
CA LEU A 351 4.90 -2.32 -27.70
C LEU A 351 5.18 -1.06 -26.89
N THR A 352 5.93 -0.12 -27.44
CA THR A 352 6.22 1.18 -26.79
C THR A 352 4.93 1.98 -26.55
N ASN A 353 4.03 2.03 -27.54
CA ASN A 353 2.73 2.70 -27.42
C ASN A 353 1.85 2.04 -26.34
N ILE A 354 1.81 0.71 -26.27
CA ILE A 354 1.10 -0.03 -25.24
C ILE A 354 1.69 0.28 -23.86
N MET A 355 3.01 0.14 -23.70
CA MET A 355 3.69 0.36 -22.41
C MET A 355 3.49 1.79 -21.89
N ASN A 356 3.56 2.79 -22.77
CA ASN A 356 3.32 4.18 -22.41
C ASN A 356 1.86 4.45 -22.01
N THR A 357 0.91 3.92 -22.78
CA THR A 357 -0.53 4.08 -22.48
C THR A 357 -0.90 3.36 -21.19
N LEU A 358 -0.38 2.15 -20.99
CA LEU A 358 -0.57 1.36 -19.78
C LEU A 358 -0.03 2.09 -18.55
N THR A 359 1.21 2.56 -18.61
CA THR A 359 1.83 3.26 -17.48
C THR A 359 1.05 4.56 -17.16
N TYR A 360 0.49 5.26 -18.17
CA TYR A 360 -0.39 6.41 -17.95
C TYR A 360 -1.73 6.06 -17.28
N SER A 361 -2.41 5.02 -17.79
CA SER A 361 -3.69 4.57 -17.25
C SER A 361 -3.56 4.07 -15.81
N VAL A 362 -2.52 3.27 -15.52
CA VAL A 362 -2.24 2.78 -14.16
C VAL A 362 -1.87 3.93 -13.23
N TYR A 363 -1.11 4.92 -13.71
CA TYR A 363 -0.84 6.10 -12.91
C TYR A 363 -2.13 6.80 -12.50
N ASN A 364 -3.01 7.13 -13.45
CA ASN A 364 -4.27 7.81 -13.13
C ASN A 364 -5.16 7.01 -12.20
N TYR A 365 -5.14 5.68 -12.31
CA TYR A 365 -5.90 4.78 -11.45
C TYR A 365 -5.32 4.66 -10.02
N GLY A 366 -4.00 4.68 -9.88
CA GLY A 366 -3.28 4.57 -8.60
C GLY A 366 -3.15 5.90 -7.83
N CYS A 367 -3.33 7.03 -8.48
CA CYS A 367 -2.99 8.36 -7.98
C CYS A 367 -4.14 8.98 -7.14
N LEU A 368 -4.32 8.49 -5.90
CA LEU A 368 -5.38 8.97 -5.00
C LEU A 368 -5.01 10.26 -4.24
N PHE A 369 -4.01 10.23 -3.36
CA PHE A 369 -3.66 11.38 -2.52
C PHE A 369 -2.54 12.23 -3.13
N GLU A 370 -2.68 13.56 -3.07
CA GLU A 370 -1.67 14.50 -3.55
C GLU A 370 -0.28 14.29 -2.92
N ARG A 371 -0.24 14.10 -1.59
CA ARG A 371 1.00 13.81 -0.84
C ARG A 371 1.78 12.59 -1.32
N HIS A 372 1.11 11.61 -1.92
CA HIS A 372 1.74 10.34 -2.34
C HIS A 372 1.97 10.28 -3.84
N LYS A 373 1.57 11.29 -4.63
CA LYS A 373 1.73 11.26 -6.10
C LYS A 373 3.19 11.18 -6.51
N LEU A 374 4.04 12.01 -5.89
CA LEU A 374 5.48 12.00 -6.16
C LEU A 374 6.14 10.71 -5.67
N LEU A 375 5.72 10.22 -4.49
CA LEU A 375 6.18 8.93 -3.97
C LEU A 375 5.86 7.79 -4.94
N PHE A 376 4.61 7.73 -5.40
CA PHE A 376 4.13 6.70 -6.31
C PHE A 376 4.82 6.78 -7.67
N SER A 377 4.96 7.99 -8.24
CA SER A 377 5.67 8.18 -9.51
C SER A 377 7.15 7.83 -9.39
N PHE A 378 7.80 8.17 -8.28
CA PHE A 378 9.18 7.79 -8.01
C PHE A 378 9.34 6.28 -7.80
N ASN A 379 8.48 5.64 -7.00
CA ASN A 379 8.53 4.18 -6.80
C ASN A 379 8.31 3.43 -8.12
N MET A 380 7.33 3.87 -8.92
CA MET A 380 7.08 3.33 -10.24
C MET A 380 8.32 3.45 -11.13
N ALA A 381 8.95 4.62 -11.19
CA ALA A 381 10.18 4.86 -11.96
C ALA A 381 11.33 3.96 -11.48
N VAL A 382 11.58 3.89 -10.17
CA VAL A 382 12.64 3.03 -9.60
C VAL A 382 12.43 1.56 -9.97
N LYS A 383 11.22 1.03 -9.82
CA LYS A 383 10.91 -0.38 -10.09
C LYS A 383 11.01 -0.72 -11.59
N ILE A 384 10.68 0.24 -12.45
CA ILE A 384 10.91 0.15 -13.90
C ILE A 384 12.41 0.08 -14.21
N GLU A 385 13.21 0.99 -13.64
CA GLU A 385 14.66 1.05 -13.87
C GLU A 385 15.38 -0.19 -13.31
N GLN A 386 14.94 -0.69 -12.15
CA GLN A 386 15.40 -1.96 -11.57
C GLN A 386 15.13 -3.14 -12.52
N ALA A 387 13.95 -3.20 -13.14
CA ALA A 387 13.60 -4.27 -14.06
C ALA A 387 14.41 -4.25 -15.37
N GLU A 388 14.98 -3.09 -15.72
CA GLU A 388 15.88 -2.88 -16.86
C GLU A 388 17.36 -2.95 -16.45
N GLY A 389 17.67 -3.22 -15.17
CA GLY A 389 19.01 -3.43 -14.65
C GLY A 389 19.84 -2.15 -14.45
N ARG A 390 19.22 -0.97 -14.54
CA ARG A 390 19.90 0.33 -14.44
C ARG A 390 20.02 0.87 -13.00
N ALA A 391 19.35 0.24 -12.04
CA ALA A 391 19.39 0.59 -10.62
C ALA A 391 19.51 -0.69 -9.74
N PRO A 392 20.67 -1.00 -9.14
CA PRO A 392 20.84 -2.15 -8.25
C PRO A 392 20.24 -1.93 -6.84
N GLN A 393 19.88 -3.02 -6.14
CA GLN A 393 19.09 -3.01 -4.89
C GLN A 393 19.93 -2.89 -3.60
N GLU A 394 21.25 -2.99 -3.67
CA GLU A 394 22.17 -3.18 -2.53
C GLU A 394 22.68 -1.86 -1.88
N GLU A 395 22.02 -0.72 -2.13
CA GLU A 395 22.44 0.60 -1.67
C GLU A 395 22.04 0.93 -0.21
N LEU A 396 22.66 0.33 0.82
CA LEU A 396 22.62 0.90 2.17
C LEU A 396 23.76 0.43 3.10
N GLU A 397 24.43 1.41 3.75
CA GLU A 397 25.21 1.35 5.01
C GLU A 397 26.75 1.21 4.96
N SER A 398 27.47 2.21 5.51
CA SER A 398 28.83 2.15 6.12
C SER A 398 29.42 3.57 6.44
N ARG A 399 30.56 3.70 7.18
CA ARG A 399 31.02 4.91 7.94
C ARG A 399 32.51 5.29 7.78
N ARG A 400 32.79 6.61 7.61
CA ARG A 400 34.13 7.26 7.58
C ARG A 400 34.03 8.68 8.18
N LYS A 401 35.09 9.19 8.83
CA LYS A 401 35.07 10.46 9.60
C LYS A 401 35.16 11.73 8.73
N LYS A 402 34.63 12.84 9.26
CA LYS A 402 34.35 14.11 8.58
C LYS A 402 35.51 15.11 8.58
N PRO A 403 35.89 15.69 7.41
CA PRO A 403 36.96 16.68 7.29
C PRO A 403 36.49 18.15 7.31
N CYS A 404 35.19 18.45 7.10
CA CYS A 404 34.70 19.82 6.86
C CYS A 404 33.56 20.28 7.80
N ASP A 405 33.69 21.43 8.47
CA ASP A 405 32.68 21.93 9.45
C ASP A 405 31.38 22.51 8.84
N TRP A 406 31.41 22.97 7.59
CA TRP A 406 30.26 23.62 6.95
C TRP A 406 29.17 22.64 6.46
N LEU A 407 29.53 21.37 6.26
CA LEU A 407 28.61 20.32 5.87
C LEU A 407 27.95 19.72 7.13
N PRO A 408 26.65 19.37 7.14
CA PRO A 408 26.06 18.62 8.25
C PRO A 408 26.68 17.23 8.40
N ASP A 409 26.79 16.72 9.63
CA ASP A 409 27.38 15.38 9.88
C ASP A 409 26.65 14.28 9.11
N GLN A 410 25.31 14.37 9.04
CA GLN A 410 24.47 13.47 8.24
C GLN A 410 24.83 13.49 6.75
N GLY A 411 25.08 14.68 6.19
CA GLY A 411 25.44 14.81 4.78
C GLY A 411 26.80 14.21 4.48
N TRP A 412 27.75 14.33 5.42
CA TRP A 412 29.07 13.70 5.28
C TRP A 412 29.00 12.17 5.33
N GLU A 413 28.22 11.62 6.27
CA GLU A 413 27.99 10.18 6.31
C GLU A 413 27.40 9.67 5.00
N ASP A 414 26.51 10.42 4.38
CA ASP A 414 25.88 10.03 3.13
C ASP A 414 26.85 10.12 1.94
N ILE A 415 27.77 11.10 1.89
CA ILE A 415 28.85 11.18 0.89
C ILE A 415 29.78 9.97 0.97
N VAL A 416 30.16 9.61 2.18
CA VAL A 416 31.02 8.45 2.43
C VAL A 416 30.34 7.17 1.96
N LYS A 417 29.06 6.99 2.31
CA LYS A 417 28.27 5.84 1.88
C LYS A 417 28.21 5.76 0.35
N LEU A 418 28.00 6.90 -0.30
CA LEU A 418 27.95 6.98 -1.75
C LEU A 418 29.27 6.53 -2.40
N ALA A 419 30.41 6.93 -1.83
CA ALA A 419 31.73 6.58 -2.33
C ALA A 419 32.07 5.08 -2.15
N GLU A 420 31.57 4.46 -1.09
CA GLU A 420 31.79 3.05 -0.79
C GLU A 420 30.88 2.12 -1.60
N LEU A 421 29.62 2.50 -1.79
CA LEU A 421 28.66 1.75 -2.61
C LEU A 421 29.00 1.81 -4.10
N PHE A 422 29.60 2.91 -4.54
CA PHE A 422 29.90 3.18 -5.96
C PHE A 422 31.35 3.66 -6.15
N PRO A 423 32.34 2.80 -5.91
CA PRO A 423 33.74 3.19 -5.99
C PRO A 423 34.16 3.61 -7.41
N GLU A 424 33.52 3.09 -8.45
CA GLU A 424 33.81 3.45 -9.84
C GLU A 424 33.44 4.90 -10.17
N GLN A 425 32.29 5.39 -9.68
CA GLN A 425 31.77 6.73 -10.01
C GLN A 425 32.04 7.76 -8.91
N PHE A 426 31.98 7.35 -7.64
CA PHE A 426 32.04 8.22 -6.47
C PHE A 426 33.21 7.93 -5.52
N GLY A 427 34.10 6.99 -5.84
CA GLY A 427 35.22 6.61 -4.97
C GLY A 427 36.14 7.77 -4.59
N SER A 428 36.34 8.75 -5.49
CA SER A 428 37.14 9.96 -5.22
C SER A 428 36.34 11.11 -4.58
N LEU A 429 35.02 10.98 -4.42
CA LEU A 429 34.16 12.06 -3.96
C LEU A 429 34.55 12.61 -2.58
N PRO A 430 34.87 11.79 -1.55
CA PRO A 430 35.29 12.30 -0.26
C PRO A 430 36.58 13.13 -0.36
N ASP A 431 37.55 12.65 -1.14
CA ASP A 431 38.83 13.31 -1.37
C ASP A 431 38.66 14.61 -2.18
N ASP A 432 37.74 14.62 -3.14
CA ASP A 432 37.42 15.78 -3.99
C ASP A 432 36.70 16.89 -3.20
N VAL A 433 35.89 16.53 -2.20
CA VAL A 433 35.22 17.47 -1.29
C VAL A 433 36.22 18.06 -0.29
N GLU A 434 37.18 17.26 0.16
CA GLU A 434 38.24 17.72 1.06
C GLU A 434 39.23 18.67 0.36
N LYS A 435 39.65 18.33 -0.87
CA LYS A 435 40.62 19.14 -1.64
C LYS A 435 40.03 20.44 -2.17
N ASN A 436 38.79 20.43 -2.66
CA ASN A 436 38.17 21.57 -3.37
C ASN A 436 36.95 22.15 -2.63
N SER A 437 37.05 22.30 -1.30
CA SER A 437 35.91 22.72 -0.45
C SER A 437 35.25 24.04 -0.84
N THR A 438 35.93 24.96 -1.54
CA THR A 438 35.37 26.25 -1.96
C THR A 438 34.37 26.11 -3.11
N ASP A 439 34.64 25.19 -4.05
CA ASP A 439 33.81 25.01 -5.25
C ASP A 439 32.51 24.28 -4.90
N TRP A 440 32.58 23.35 -3.94
CA TRP A 440 31.41 22.67 -3.37
C TRP A 440 30.48 23.59 -2.57
N LYS A 441 30.94 24.79 -2.18
CA LYS A 441 30.10 25.80 -1.53
C LYS A 441 29.32 26.67 -2.53
N SER A 442 29.82 26.81 -3.77
CA SER A 442 29.33 27.77 -4.75
C SER A 442 28.57 27.14 -5.90
N ALA A 443 28.97 25.95 -6.38
CA ALA A 443 28.38 25.29 -7.54
C ALA A 443 27.48 24.09 -7.16
N PRO A 444 26.36 23.86 -7.86
CA PRO A 444 25.44 22.74 -7.58
C PRO A 444 26.01 21.37 -7.95
N PHE A 445 26.82 21.27 -9.02
CA PHE A 445 27.54 20.06 -9.43
C PHE A 445 28.96 20.45 -9.86
N PRO A 446 29.94 20.49 -8.96
CA PRO A 446 31.29 20.91 -9.34
C PRO A 446 32.03 19.82 -10.13
N MET A 447 33.00 20.25 -10.95
CA MET A 447 33.98 19.38 -11.63
C MET A 447 33.35 18.32 -12.56
N LYS A 448 33.89 17.10 -12.56
CA LYS A 448 33.51 15.97 -13.43
C LYS A 448 32.06 15.49 -13.21
N TYR A 449 31.46 15.80 -12.07
CA TYR A 449 30.17 15.26 -11.66
C TYR A 449 28.98 15.83 -12.45
N GLU A 450 29.16 16.93 -13.17
CA GLU A 450 28.13 17.49 -14.06
C GLU A 450 27.96 16.68 -15.34
N GLU A 451 29.03 16.12 -15.92
CA GLU A 451 28.99 15.38 -17.19
C GLU A 451 29.09 13.86 -17.01
N SER A 452 29.76 13.37 -15.96
CA SER A 452 30.04 11.94 -15.77
C SER A 452 28.91 11.14 -15.14
N LEU A 453 27.98 11.79 -14.43
CA LEU A 453 26.96 11.11 -13.63
C LEU A 453 25.64 10.95 -14.39
N SER A 454 25.00 9.79 -14.22
CA SER A 454 23.63 9.58 -14.65
C SER A 454 22.67 10.49 -13.88
N ALA A 455 21.46 10.68 -14.42
CA ALA A 455 20.44 11.47 -13.75
C ALA A 455 20.22 10.95 -12.32
N PHE A 456 19.89 9.67 -12.13
CA PHE A 456 19.69 9.10 -10.78
C PHE A 456 20.88 9.34 -9.84
N GLN A 457 22.11 9.20 -10.35
CA GLN A 457 23.33 9.47 -9.58
C GLN A 457 23.48 10.95 -9.17
N LYS A 458 23.07 11.89 -10.01
CA LYS A 458 22.99 13.32 -9.65
C LYS A 458 21.98 13.58 -8.53
N LEU A 459 20.88 12.83 -8.48
CA LEU A 459 19.89 12.91 -7.39
C LEU A 459 20.50 12.45 -6.05
N LEU A 460 21.27 11.36 -6.07
CA LEU A 460 21.97 10.84 -4.89
C LEU A 460 22.99 11.85 -4.36
N LEU A 461 23.74 12.51 -5.25
CA LEU A 461 24.66 13.57 -4.87
C LEU A 461 23.92 14.79 -4.26
N LEU A 462 22.82 15.22 -4.88
CA LEU A 462 21.97 16.30 -4.35
C LEU A 462 21.40 15.98 -2.97
N ARG A 463 21.05 14.72 -2.70
CA ARG A 463 20.57 14.28 -1.38
C ARG A 463 21.63 14.51 -0.29
N CYS A 464 22.90 14.32 -0.60
CA CYS A 464 24.00 14.48 0.35
C CYS A 464 24.22 15.95 0.77
N PHE A 465 24.08 16.89 -0.17
CA PHE A 465 24.38 18.31 0.07
C PHE A 465 23.14 19.19 0.29
N ARG A 466 22.04 18.93 -0.43
CA ARG A 466 20.85 19.79 -0.53
C ARG A 466 19.56 18.98 -0.63
N VAL A 467 19.15 18.42 0.51
CA VAL A 467 17.89 17.65 0.64
C VAL A 467 16.66 18.43 0.18
N ASP A 468 16.63 19.77 0.38
CA ASP A 468 15.55 20.66 -0.04
C ASP A 468 15.36 20.69 -1.57
N ARG A 469 16.44 20.51 -2.32
CA ARG A 469 16.41 20.55 -3.79
C ARG A 469 15.96 19.24 -4.41
N VAL A 470 16.08 18.10 -3.70
CA VAL A 470 15.65 16.77 -4.19
C VAL A 470 14.20 16.80 -4.66
N TYR A 471 13.28 17.33 -3.85
CA TYR A 471 11.87 17.44 -4.22
C TYR A 471 11.65 18.34 -5.45
N ARG A 472 12.38 19.46 -5.56
CA ARG A 472 12.26 20.39 -6.69
C ARG A 472 12.86 19.84 -7.97
N THR A 473 14.04 19.25 -7.88
CA THR A 473 14.77 18.62 -8.98
C THR A 473 13.96 17.49 -9.60
N LEU A 474 13.26 16.69 -8.78
CA LEU A 474 12.31 15.68 -9.26
C LEU A 474 11.11 16.29 -10.01
N ASN A 475 10.62 17.46 -9.58
CA ASN A 475 9.48 18.13 -10.21
C ASN A 475 9.85 18.97 -11.46
N HIS A 476 11.07 19.51 -11.54
CA HIS A 476 11.42 20.59 -12.49
C HIS A 476 12.61 20.29 -13.40
N ASP A 477 13.68 19.62 -12.93
CA ASP A 477 14.94 19.45 -13.67
C ASP A 477 15.15 18.03 -14.23
N PHE A 478 14.62 17.01 -13.56
CA PHE A 478 14.60 15.62 -14.06
C PHE A 478 13.54 15.25 -15.12
N PRO A 479 12.51 16.07 -15.44
CA PRO A 479 11.57 15.70 -16.48
C PRO A 479 12.21 15.52 -17.87
N CYS A 480 13.42 16.05 -18.10
CA CYS A 480 14.09 15.97 -19.40
C CYS A 480 14.63 14.57 -19.76
N PHE A 481 14.90 13.67 -18.80
CA PHE A 481 15.40 12.31 -19.10
C PHE A 481 14.29 11.24 -19.07
N LEU A 482 13.25 11.44 -18.25
CA LEU A 482 11.99 10.69 -18.37
C LEU A 482 10.98 11.56 -19.12
N ILE A 483 10.91 11.43 -20.45
CA ILE A 483 9.85 11.94 -21.36
C ILE A 483 8.43 11.72 -20.78
N PHE A 484 8.31 10.80 -19.82
CA PHE A 484 7.13 10.54 -19.02
C PHE A 484 6.71 11.69 -18.08
N LEU A 485 7.59 12.22 -17.20
CA LEU A 485 7.19 12.83 -15.91
C LEU A 485 6.43 14.18 -15.98
N LEU A 486 6.57 14.97 -17.04
CA LEU A 486 5.87 16.28 -17.17
C LEU A 486 4.34 16.15 -17.17
N ARG A 487 3.80 15.04 -17.69
CA ARG A 487 2.34 14.74 -17.64
C ARG A 487 1.89 14.14 -16.31
N TYR A 488 2.80 13.63 -15.49
CA TYR A 488 2.48 12.94 -14.25
C TYR A 488 2.50 13.88 -13.04
N VAL A 489 3.39 14.87 -13.03
CA VAL A 489 3.52 15.80 -11.90
C VAL A 489 2.34 16.78 -11.81
N GLN A 490 1.78 17.21 -12.94
CA GLN A 490 0.59 18.06 -12.92
C GLN A 490 -0.66 17.23 -12.59
N PRO A 491 -1.48 17.65 -11.60
CA PRO A 491 -2.66 16.90 -11.24
C PRO A 491 -3.62 16.85 -12.44
N PRO A 492 -4.06 15.64 -12.87
CA PRO A 492 -5.14 15.57 -13.86
C PRO A 492 -6.39 16.20 -13.25
N VAL A 493 -7.08 17.02 -14.04
CA VAL A 493 -8.37 17.57 -13.62
C VAL A 493 -9.34 16.40 -13.50
N ILE A 494 -9.74 16.07 -12.27
CA ILE A 494 -10.69 14.99 -12.01
C ILE A 494 -12.06 15.47 -12.51
N SER A 495 -12.55 14.87 -13.60
CA SER A 495 -13.92 15.09 -14.06
C SER A 495 -14.83 13.97 -13.56
N THR A 496 -15.95 14.36 -12.95
CA THR A 496 -16.98 13.42 -12.49
C THR A 496 -17.62 12.68 -13.67
N ASP A 497 -17.70 13.30 -14.86
CA ASP A 497 -18.16 12.65 -16.09
C ASP A 497 -17.26 11.45 -16.47
N ALA A 498 -15.93 11.58 -16.40
CA ALA A 498 -15.02 10.48 -16.76
C ALA A 498 -15.05 9.33 -15.75
N ILE A 499 -15.25 9.63 -14.47
CA ILE A 499 -15.46 8.62 -13.42
C ILE A 499 -16.76 7.84 -13.70
N TYR A 500 -17.82 8.53 -14.10
CA TYR A 500 -19.09 7.90 -14.44
C TYR A 500 -18.97 6.97 -15.66
N GLU A 501 -18.27 7.39 -16.72
CA GLU A 501 -18.02 6.54 -17.90
C GLU A 501 -17.24 5.26 -17.57
N GLN A 502 -16.34 5.31 -16.60
CA GLN A 502 -15.57 4.15 -16.14
C GLN A 502 -16.32 3.29 -15.11
N SER A 503 -17.45 3.78 -14.59
CA SER A 503 -18.16 3.12 -13.49
C SER A 503 -19.09 2.02 -13.97
N THR A 504 -19.11 0.91 -13.23
CA THR A 504 -20.07 -0.19 -13.44
C THR A 504 -21.13 -0.21 -12.33
N PRO A 505 -22.31 -0.83 -12.55
CA PRO A 505 -23.33 -0.97 -11.51
C PRO A 505 -22.89 -1.83 -10.32
N SER A 506 -21.90 -2.71 -10.53
CA SER A 506 -21.39 -3.62 -9.50
C SER A 506 -20.21 -3.03 -8.72
N SER A 507 -19.57 -2.00 -9.24
CA SER A 507 -18.42 -1.32 -8.62
C SER A 507 -18.87 -0.02 -7.94
N PRO A 508 -18.82 0.09 -6.60
CA PRO A 508 -19.11 1.36 -5.93
C PRO A 508 -18.03 2.41 -6.25
N ILE A 509 -18.41 3.67 -6.24
CA ILE A 509 -17.50 4.81 -6.43
C ILE A 509 -17.22 5.45 -5.07
N ILE A 510 -15.96 5.47 -4.64
CA ILE A 510 -15.55 6.03 -3.37
C ILE A 510 -14.75 7.32 -3.59
N PHE A 511 -15.28 8.42 -3.09
CA PHE A 511 -14.58 9.67 -2.95
C PHE A 511 -13.87 9.72 -1.60
N ILE A 512 -12.55 9.74 -1.65
CA ILE A 512 -11.72 9.95 -0.47
C ILE A 512 -11.51 11.44 -0.33
N LEU A 513 -12.11 12.01 0.71
CA LEU A 513 -12.11 13.44 0.93
C LEU A 513 -10.85 13.89 1.65
N SER A 514 -10.35 15.03 1.24
CA SER A 514 -9.43 15.82 2.05
C SER A 514 -10.24 16.87 2.82
N PRO A 515 -9.76 17.33 3.99
CA PRO A 515 -10.46 18.36 4.73
C PRO A 515 -10.72 19.60 3.87
N GLY A 516 -12.00 20.00 3.77
CA GLY A 516 -12.44 21.14 2.97
C GLY A 516 -12.90 20.85 1.53
N SER A 517 -12.89 19.59 1.07
CA SER A 517 -13.47 19.19 -0.23
C SER A 517 -14.78 18.41 -0.07
N ASP A 518 -15.84 18.78 -0.80
CA ASP A 518 -17.11 18.04 -0.86
C ASP A 518 -17.61 17.89 -2.32
N PRO A 519 -17.76 16.67 -2.86
CA PRO A 519 -18.24 16.44 -4.22
C PRO A 519 -19.77 16.45 -4.38
N ALA A 520 -20.54 16.60 -3.30
CA ALA A 520 -21.99 16.42 -3.35
C ALA A 520 -22.69 17.31 -4.39
N SER A 521 -22.28 18.58 -4.49
CA SER A 521 -22.83 19.50 -5.49
C SER A 521 -22.50 19.10 -6.92
N ASP A 522 -21.30 18.56 -7.16
CA ASP A 522 -20.84 18.19 -8.50
C ASP A 522 -21.50 16.90 -8.98
N ILE A 523 -21.75 15.94 -8.06
CA ILE A 523 -22.51 14.72 -8.34
C ILE A 523 -23.98 15.05 -8.59
N MET A 524 -24.57 16.01 -7.85
CA MET A 524 -25.95 16.44 -8.07
C MET A 524 -26.13 17.03 -9.47
N LYS A 525 -25.23 17.93 -9.89
CA LYS A 525 -25.22 18.47 -11.26
C LYS A 525 -25.05 17.38 -12.32
N LEU A 526 -24.21 16.38 -12.07
CA LEU A 526 -24.02 15.24 -12.97
C LEU A 526 -25.30 14.39 -13.07
N ALA A 527 -25.99 14.15 -11.95
CA ALA A 527 -27.23 13.40 -11.91
C ALA A 527 -28.33 14.12 -12.71
N GLU A 528 -28.46 15.44 -12.54
CA GLU A 528 -29.38 16.28 -13.33
C GLU A 528 -29.07 16.20 -14.83
N LYS A 529 -27.80 16.38 -15.21
CA LYS A 529 -27.34 16.30 -16.60
C LYS A 529 -27.57 14.92 -17.22
N SER A 530 -27.53 13.87 -16.40
CA SER A 530 -27.71 12.47 -16.82
C SER A 530 -29.17 11.99 -16.76
N GLY A 531 -30.13 12.85 -16.40
CA GLY A 531 -31.56 12.51 -16.32
C GLY A 531 -31.95 11.66 -15.10
N PHE A 532 -31.15 11.69 -14.05
CA PHE A 532 -31.38 11.05 -12.74
C PHE A 532 -31.82 12.08 -11.70
N ASP A 533 -32.84 12.88 -12.01
CA ASP A 533 -33.39 13.92 -11.15
C ASP A 533 -34.42 13.39 -10.14
N GLY A 534 -34.65 14.18 -9.07
CA GLY A 534 -35.68 13.95 -8.07
C GLY A 534 -35.59 12.58 -7.39
N ASN A 535 -36.64 11.75 -7.53
CA ASN A 535 -36.77 10.46 -6.85
C ASN A 535 -35.80 9.37 -7.36
N LYS A 536 -35.03 9.61 -8.43
CA LYS A 536 -34.03 8.66 -8.95
C LYS A 536 -32.67 8.78 -8.28
N PHE A 537 -32.41 9.88 -7.59
CA PHE A 537 -31.19 10.11 -6.82
C PHE A 537 -31.51 10.28 -5.34
N VAL A 538 -30.93 9.43 -4.51
CA VAL A 538 -31.21 9.39 -3.07
C VAL A 538 -29.96 9.75 -2.29
N PHE A 539 -30.09 10.79 -1.46
CA PHE A 539 -29.09 11.19 -0.49
C PHE A 539 -29.34 10.52 0.85
N LEU A 540 -28.29 9.90 1.40
CA LEU A 540 -28.33 9.31 2.74
C LEU A 540 -27.15 9.80 3.56
N ALA A 541 -27.47 10.64 4.55
CA ALA A 541 -26.61 10.85 5.70
C ALA A 541 -26.70 9.61 6.61
N MET A 542 -25.55 9.10 7.04
CA MET A 542 -25.40 7.76 7.61
C MET A 542 -26.07 7.60 9.00
N GLY A 543 -26.82 6.50 9.19
CA GLY A 543 -27.55 6.14 10.42
C GLY A 543 -28.07 4.68 10.40
N GLN A 544 -28.65 4.17 11.50
CA GLN A 544 -29.11 2.77 11.58
C GLN A 544 -30.35 2.49 10.68
N GLY A 545 -30.42 1.31 10.05
CA GLY A 545 -31.59 0.82 9.30
C GLY A 545 -31.57 0.99 7.77
N GLN A 546 -30.42 1.35 7.19
CA GLN A 546 -30.29 1.80 5.78
C GLN A 546 -30.06 0.67 4.75
N GLU A 547 -29.84 -0.58 5.18
CA GLU A 547 -29.56 -1.72 4.28
C GLU A 547 -30.69 -2.02 3.28
N LYS A 548 -31.94 -1.96 3.74
CA LYS A 548 -33.11 -2.21 2.89
C LYS A 548 -33.20 -1.20 1.74
N LEU A 549 -32.74 0.02 1.96
CA LEU A 549 -32.75 1.07 0.94
C LEU A 549 -31.76 0.79 -0.18
N LEU A 550 -30.61 0.19 0.14
CA LEU A 550 -29.60 -0.22 -0.85
C LEU A 550 -30.16 -1.30 -1.78
N GLU A 551 -30.79 -2.35 -1.23
CA GLU A 551 -31.38 -3.44 -2.02
C GLU A 551 -32.53 -2.91 -2.91
N MET A 552 -33.34 -1.99 -2.40
CA MET A 552 -34.37 -1.31 -3.18
C MET A 552 -33.79 -0.40 -4.28
N ALA A 553 -32.74 0.35 -3.99
CA ALA A 553 -32.08 1.21 -4.98
C ALA A 553 -31.43 0.39 -6.10
N ALA A 554 -30.79 -0.73 -5.75
CA ALA A 554 -30.15 -1.65 -6.69
C ALA A 554 -31.16 -2.31 -7.65
N THR A 555 -32.33 -2.70 -7.13
CA THR A 555 -33.42 -3.28 -7.95
C THR A 555 -34.12 -2.24 -8.81
N ARG A 556 -34.32 -1.02 -8.30
CA ARG A 556 -34.97 0.08 -9.03
C ARG A 556 -34.05 0.83 -10.01
N GLY A 557 -32.74 0.60 -9.93
CA GLY A 557 -31.76 1.30 -10.79
C GLY A 557 -31.56 2.77 -10.42
N GLN A 558 -31.65 3.10 -9.13
CA GLN A 558 -31.48 4.46 -8.61
C GLN A 558 -30.01 4.76 -8.33
N TRP A 559 -29.65 6.04 -8.27
CA TRP A 559 -28.35 6.47 -7.77
C TRP A 559 -28.45 6.69 -6.26
N LEU A 560 -27.53 6.09 -5.51
CA LEU A 560 -27.49 6.21 -4.06
C LEU A 560 -26.19 6.87 -3.64
N MET A 561 -26.27 7.96 -2.87
CA MET A 561 -25.11 8.64 -2.29
C MET A 561 -25.06 8.47 -0.77
N LEU A 562 -24.00 7.85 -0.28
CA LEU A 562 -23.69 7.68 1.14
C LEU A 562 -22.61 8.68 1.54
N GLN A 563 -22.93 9.56 2.49
CA GLN A 563 -21.99 10.58 2.96
C GLN A 563 -21.36 10.24 4.31
N ASN A 564 -20.09 10.61 4.47
CA ASN A 564 -19.36 10.55 5.74
C ASN A 564 -19.27 9.14 6.34
N CYS A 565 -18.99 8.14 5.50
CA CYS A 565 -18.97 6.74 5.93
C CYS A 565 -17.87 6.41 6.95
N HIS A 566 -16.84 7.26 7.06
CA HIS A 566 -15.80 7.15 8.08
C HIS A 566 -16.34 7.24 9.52
N LEU A 567 -17.53 7.83 9.74
CA LEU A 567 -18.14 7.98 11.07
C LEU A 567 -18.74 6.67 11.61
N LEU A 568 -19.07 5.69 10.75
CA LEU A 568 -19.75 4.45 11.13
C LEU A 568 -19.00 3.20 10.63
N VAL A 569 -17.79 2.98 11.16
CA VAL A 569 -16.91 1.86 10.76
C VAL A 569 -17.57 0.47 10.92
N LYS A 570 -18.40 0.28 11.95
CA LYS A 570 -19.09 -1.01 12.17
C LYS A 570 -20.08 -1.35 11.07
N TRP A 571 -20.86 -0.36 10.63
CA TRP A 571 -21.87 -0.52 9.59
C TRP A 571 -21.25 -0.76 8.21
N LEU A 572 -20.05 -0.24 7.95
CA LEU A 572 -19.33 -0.52 6.69
C LEU A 572 -19.14 -2.02 6.45
N LYS A 573 -18.99 -2.84 7.51
CA LYS A 573 -18.92 -4.30 7.39
C LYS A 573 -20.26 -4.92 6.98
N GLU A 574 -21.38 -4.34 7.41
CA GLU A 574 -22.73 -4.74 7.01
C GLU A 574 -23.01 -4.33 5.56
N LEU A 575 -22.56 -3.14 5.15
CA LEU A 575 -22.62 -2.67 3.77
C LEU A 575 -21.85 -3.61 2.82
N GLU A 576 -20.66 -4.05 3.21
CA GLU A 576 -19.88 -5.02 2.43
C GLU A 576 -20.68 -6.31 2.20
N LYS A 577 -21.29 -6.85 3.25
CA LYS A 577 -22.16 -8.04 3.16
C LYS A 577 -23.36 -7.80 2.25
N ALA A 578 -24.02 -6.64 2.36
CA ALA A 578 -25.17 -6.31 1.53
C ALA A 578 -24.79 -6.19 0.04
N LEU A 579 -23.64 -5.58 -0.27
CA LEU A 579 -23.13 -5.50 -1.64
C LEU A 579 -22.79 -6.87 -2.22
N GLU A 580 -22.30 -7.81 -1.41
CA GLU A 580 -22.01 -9.17 -1.86
C GLU A 580 -23.28 -10.00 -2.13
N ARG A 581 -24.39 -9.72 -1.44
CA ARG A 581 -25.70 -10.36 -1.74
C ARG A 581 -26.27 -9.90 -3.09
N ILE A 582 -25.96 -8.68 -3.53
CA ILE A 582 -26.47 -8.11 -4.78
C ILE A 582 -25.67 -8.68 -5.97
N THR A 583 -26.17 -9.79 -6.52
CA THR A 583 -25.49 -10.50 -7.62
C THR A 583 -25.81 -9.95 -9.01
N LYS A 584 -26.98 -9.31 -9.20
CA LYS A 584 -27.43 -8.73 -10.48
C LYS A 584 -28.12 -7.37 -10.27
N PRO A 585 -27.35 -6.28 -10.07
CA PRO A 585 -27.92 -4.93 -9.99
C PRO A 585 -28.48 -4.47 -11.35
N SER A 586 -29.43 -3.52 -11.33
CA SER A 586 -29.92 -2.86 -12.53
C SER A 586 -28.78 -2.12 -13.26
N PRO A 587 -28.72 -2.10 -14.61
CA PRO A 587 -27.67 -1.40 -15.36
C PRO A 587 -27.50 0.09 -15.04
N HIS A 588 -28.56 0.73 -14.55
CA HIS A 588 -28.59 2.16 -14.22
C HIS A 588 -28.20 2.46 -12.78
N PHE A 589 -28.10 1.45 -11.91
CA PHE A 589 -27.74 1.62 -10.51
C PHE A 589 -26.28 2.13 -10.37
N ARG A 590 -26.07 3.10 -9.49
CA ARG A 590 -24.72 3.55 -9.08
C ARG A 590 -24.70 3.87 -7.59
N LEU A 591 -23.65 3.41 -6.92
CA LEU A 591 -23.40 3.69 -5.51
C LEU A 591 -22.23 4.66 -5.38
N TRP A 592 -22.49 5.84 -4.81
CA TRP A 592 -21.53 6.89 -4.52
C TRP A 592 -21.27 6.93 -3.01
N VAL A 593 -20.01 6.93 -2.60
CA VAL A 593 -19.61 6.87 -1.19
C VAL A 593 -18.61 7.99 -0.93
N THR A 594 -18.81 8.79 0.11
CA THR A 594 -17.81 9.75 0.57
C THR A 594 -17.24 9.34 1.93
N THR A 595 -15.91 9.39 2.06
CA THR A 595 -15.22 8.98 3.29
C THR A 595 -13.92 9.72 3.47
N ASP A 596 -13.53 9.93 4.72
CA ASP A 596 -12.17 10.30 5.08
C ASP A 596 -11.30 9.03 5.12
N PRO A 597 -9.97 9.15 4.97
CA PRO A 597 -9.08 8.00 5.05
C PRO A 597 -9.10 7.39 6.46
N ILE A 598 -9.58 6.15 6.58
CA ILE A 598 -9.57 5.37 7.81
C ILE A 598 -8.78 4.06 7.63
N LYS A 599 -8.15 3.59 8.72
CA LYS A 599 -7.36 2.35 8.69
C LYS A 599 -8.22 1.11 8.54
N ASP A 600 -9.37 1.09 9.21
CA ASP A 600 -10.26 -0.07 9.32
C ASP A 600 -11.40 -0.06 8.27
N PHE A 601 -11.21 0.60 7.14
CA PHE A 601 -12.20 0.55 6.05
C PHE A 601 -12.24 -0.88 5.48
N PRO A 602 -13.43 -1.48 5.23
CA PRO A 602 -13.51 -2.83 4.70
C PRO A 602 -12.80 -3.01 3.36
N ILE A 603 -11.87 -3.98 3.33
CA ILE A 603 -10.97 -4.21 2.21
C ILE A 603 -11.74 -4.66 0.96
N GLY A 604 -12.78 -5.49 1.09
CA GLY A 604 -13.51 -6.00 -0.06
C GLY A 604 -14.32 -4.92 -0.78
N ILE A 605 -14.80 -3.89 -0.09
CA ILE A 605 -15.38 -2.70 -0.74
C ILE A 605 -14.29 -1.93 -1.49
N LEU A 606 -13.15 -1.63 -0.85
CA LEU A 606 -12.05 -0.91 -1.49
C LEU A 606 -11.55 -1.63 -2.74
N GLN A 607 -11.39 -2.95 -2.68
CA GLN A 607 -10.92 -3.77 -3.79
C GLN A 607 -11.84 -3.78 -5.01
N LYS A 608 -13.16 -3.64 -4.81
CA LYS A 608 -14.18 -3.63 -5.88
C LYS A 608 -14.57 -2.21 -6.34
N SER A 609 -14.07 -1.19 -5.65
CA SER A 609 -14.47 0.20 -5.88
C SER A 609 -13.60 0.95 -6.88
N LEU A 610 -14.21 1.90 -7.59
CA LEU A 610 -13.50 2.97 -8.27
C LEU A 610 -13.26 4.09 -7.27
N LYS A 611 -12.00 4.51 -7.09
CA LYS A 611 -11.62 5.46 -6.04
C LYS A 611 -11.12 6.75 -6.66
N ALA A 612 -11.56 7.86 -6.12
CA ALA A 612 -11.06 9.18 -6.49
C ALA A 612 -10.70 9.95 -5.22
N GLY A 613 -9.45 10.39 -5.13
CA GLY A 613 -9.04 11.32 -4.08
C GLY A 613 -9.39 12.74 -4.48
N LEU A 614 -10.23 13.41 -3.69
CA LEU A 614 -10.52 14.82 -3.87
C LEU A 614 -9.60 15.60 -2.94
N THR A 615 -8.76 16.41 -3.54
CA THR A 615 -7.87 17.33 -2.84
C THR A 615 -8.16 18.73 -3.35
N PRO A 616 -8.14 19.76 -2.48
CA PRO A 616 -8.15 21.13 -2.96
C PRO A 616 -6.95 21.38 -3.88
N PRO A 617 -7.07 22.26 -4.89
CA PRO A 617 -5.96 22.61 -5.74
C PRO A 617 -4.77 23.17 -4.92
N ASN A 618 -3.55 22.94 -5.39
CA ASN A 618 -2.32 23.42 -4.75
C ASN A 618 -1.70 24.51 -5.63
N GLY A 619 -1.41 25.65 -5.03
CA GLY A 619 -0.96 26.85 -5.70
C GLY A 619 -2.05 27.91 -5.77
N LEU A 620 -1.62 29.16 -5.58
CA LEU A 620 -2.49 30.33 -5.49
C LEU A 620 -3.35 30.50 -6.76
N LYS A 621 -2.75 30.33 -7.94
CA LYS A 621 -3.43 30.42 -9.23
C LYS A 621 -4.56 29.39 -9.36
N LEU A 622 -4.29 28.13 -9.00
CA LEU A 622 -5.28 27.04 -9.14
C LEU A 622 -6.42 27.19 -8.14
N ASN A 623 -6.13 27.63 -6.91
CA ASN A 623 -7.16 27.93 -5.91
C ASN A 623 -8.05 29.11 -6.32
N MET A 624 -7.45 30.17 -6.88
CA MET A 624 -8.20 31.28 -7.46
C MET A 624 -9.10 30.84 -8.61
N ARG A 625 -8.57 30.08 -9.56
CA ARG A 625 -9.33 29.56 -10.70
C ARG A 625 -10.49 28.66 -10.24
N SER A 626 -10.25 27.77 -9.28
CA SER A 626 -11.27 26.90 -8.70
C SER A 626 -12.40 27.71 -8.06
N THR A 627 -12.05 28.64 -7.15
CA THR A 627 -13.01 29.49 -6.46
C THR A 627 -13.84 30.29 -7.45
N TYR A 628 -13.21 30.94 -8.43
CA TYR A 628 -13.90 31.75 -9.43
C TYR A 628 -14.79 30.96 -10.37
N SER A 629 -14.38 29.74 -10.76
CA SER A 629 -15.18 28.88 -11.64
C SER A 629 -16.52 28.46 -11.03
N LYS A 630 -16.61 28.48 -9.69
CA LYS A 630 -17.81 28.12 -8.91
C LYS A 630 -18.74 29.30 -8.64
N ILE A 631 -18.29 30.54 -8.86
CA ILE A 631 -19.12 31.73 -8.66
C ILE A 631 -20.03 31.90 -9.88
N SER A 632 -21.35 31.90 -9.67
CA SER A 632 -22.31 32.15 -10.75
C SER A 632 -22.28 33.60 -11.21
N TYR A 633 -22.62 33.84 -12.48
CA TYR A 633 -22.79 35.19 -13.01
C TYR A 633 -23.78 36.02 -12.18
N GLU A 634 -24.87 35.38 -11.74
CA GLU A 634 -25.89 36.00 -10.87
C GLU A 634 -25.32 36.48 -9.53
N THR A 635 -24.39 35.72 -8.93
CA THR A 635 -23.74 36.12 -7.68
C THR A 635 -22.84 37.34 -7.88
N LEU A 636 -22.18 37.46 -9.03
CA LEU A 636 -21.29 38.58 -9.36
C LEU A 636 -22.05 39.86 -9.71
N THR A 637 -23.28 39.74 -10.22
CA THR A 637 -24.17 40.86 -10.53
C THR A 637 -25.20 41.14 -9.43
N ALA A 638 -25.17 40.39 -8.32
CA ALA A 638 -26.13 40.49 -7.23
C ALA A 638 -26.18 41.88 -6.56
N SER A 639 -25.07 42.64 -6.60
CA SER A 639 -25.01 44.01 -6.10
C SER A 639 -24.72 45.01 -7.23
N PRO A 640 -25.45 46.14 -7.31
CA PRO A 640 -25.21 47.18 -8.31
C PRO A 640 -23.98 48.05 -7.99
N HIS A 641 -23.31 47.85 -6.84
CA HIS A 641 -22.20 48.70 -6.42
C HIS A 641 -20.91 48.38 -7.23
N PRO A 642 -20.23 49.37 -7.85
CA PRO A 642 -19.06 49.13 -8.70
C PRO A 642 -17.87 48.44 -8.00
N ALA A 643 -17.72 48.63 -6.68
CA ALA A 643 -16.66 48.00 -5.91
C ALA A 643 -16.92 46.52 -5.54
N PHE A 644 -18.13 46.00 -5.78
CA PHE A 644 -18.52 44.65 -5.35
C PHE A 644 -17.71 43.56 -6.05
N SER A 645 -17.56 43.64 -7.38
CA SER A 645 -16.77 42.69 -8.16
C SER A 645 -15.29 42.68 -7.76
N GLY A 646 -14.72 43.86 -7.48
CA GLY A 646 -13.35 43.99 -6.97
C GLY A 646 -13.18 43.42 -5.56
N LEU A 647 -14.17 43.58 -4.68
CA LEU A 647 -14.13 42.99 -3.34
C LEU A 647 -14.26 41.46 -3.36
N VAL A 648 -15.10 40.91 -4.23
CA VAL A 648 -15.20 39.46 -4.44
C VAL A 648 -13.85 38.89 -4.90
N TYR A 649 -13.11 39.62 -5.74
CA TYR A 649 -11.75 39.26 -6.14
C TYR A 649 -10.75 39.25 -5.00
N VAL A 650 -10.70 40.34 -4.22
CA VAL A 650 -9.80 40.43 -3.07
C VAL A 650 -10.15 39.36 -2.02
N LEU A 651 -11.43 39.07 -1.82
CA LEU A 651 -11.89 38.02 -0.92
C LEU A 651 -11.49 36.62 -1.42
N ALA A 652 -11.64 36.33 -2.71
CA ALA A 652 -11.21 35.08 -3.31
C ALA A 652 -9.69 34.91 -3.21
N PHE A 653 -8.93 35.99 -3.43
CA PHE A 653 -7.47 36.01 -3.27
C PHE A 653 -7.05 35.72 -1.83
N PHE A 654 -7.70 36.36 -0.85
CA PHE A 654 -7.44 36.09 0.56
C PHE A 654 -7.79 34.66 0.96
N HIS A 655 -8.93 34.14 0.47
CA HIS A 655 -9.33 32.75 0.67
C HIS A 655 -8.26 31.77 0.15
N ALA A 656 -7.75 32.00 -1.06
CA ALA A 656 -6.68 31.19 -1.64
C ALA A 656 -5.36 31.29 -0.85
N VAL A 657 -4.96 32.49 -0.39
CA VAL A 657 -3.76 32.67 0.46
C VAL A 657 -3.87 31.92 1.78
N VAL A 658 -5.03 31.98 2.43
CA VAL A 658 -5.29 31.32 3.72
C VAL A 658 -5.24 29.79 3.58
N GLN A 659 -5.78 29.25 2.48
CA GLN A 659 -5.67 27.84 2.13
C GLN A 659 -4.21 27.44 1.89
N GLU A 660 -3.48 28.19 1.07
CA GLU A 660 -2.06 27.92 0.74
C GLU A 660 -1.14 27.96 1.97
N ARG A 661 -1.40 28.84 2.94
CA ARG A 661 -0.58 28.94 4.16
C ARG A 661 -0.59 27.64 5.00
N ARG A 662 -1.60 26.78 4.86
CA ARG A 662 -1.65 25.48 5.57
C ARG A 662 -0.48 24.56 5.22
N LYS A 663 0.06 24.70 4.00
CA LYS A 663 1.21 23.92 3.50
C LYS A 663 2.45 24.03 4.38
N TYR A 664 2.61 25.14 5.11
CA TYR A 664 3.79 25.43 5.94
C TYR A 664 3.65 24.98 7.40
N GLY A 665 2.64 24.18 7.73
CA GLY A 665 2.45 23.62 9.07
C GLY A 665 2.41 24.70 10.15
N LYS A 666 3.19 24.52 11.23
CA LYS A 666 3.23 25.44 12.38
C LYS A 666 3.69 26.88 12.04
N ILE A 667 4.41 27.06 10.93
CA ILE A 667 4.84 28.40 10.47
C ILE A 667 3.67 29.14 9.81
N GLY A 668 2.74 28.40 9.19
CA GLY A 668 1.50 28.94 8.63
C GLY A 668 0.41 29.11 9.68
N TRP A 669 0.10 28.03 10.42
CA TRP A 669 -0.95 27.97 11.42
C TRP A 669 -0.51 27.15 12.63
N ASN A 670 -0.73 27.65 13.85
CA ASN A 670 -0.46 26.88 15.08
C ASN A 670 -1.35 25.62 15.17
N VAL A 671 -2.61 25.76 14.76
CA VAL A 671 -3.58 24.68 14.58
C VAL A 671 -4.27 24.92 13.23
N PRO A 672 -4.27 23.95 12.31
CA PRO A 672 -4.91 24.13 11.01
C PRO A 672 -6.43 24.24 11.19
N TYR A 673 -7.03 25.26 10.58
CA TYR A 673 -8.48 25.40 10.46
C TYR A 673 -8.91 25.12 9.02
N ASP A 674 -10.00 24.37 8.85
CA ASP A 674 -10.49 23.98 7.54
C ASP A 674 -11.44 25.01 6.93
N PHE A 675 -10.86 26.14 6.49
CA PHE A 675 -11.51 27.10 5.59
C PHE A 675 -12.04 26.38 4.35
N ASN A 676 -13.36 26.25 4.28
CA ASN A 676 -14.09 25.57 3.22
C ASN A 676 -14.75 26.59 2.28
N GLU A 677 -15.36 26.10 1.21
CA GLU A 677 -16.07 26.97 0.26
C GLU A 677 -17.30 27.62 0.88
N SER A 678 -17.95 26.94 1.84
CA SER A 678 -19.10 27.48 2.58
C SER A 678 -18.73 28.76 3.33
N ASP A 679 -17.55 28.81 3.95
CA ASP A 679 -17.00 29.98 4.62
C ASP A 679 -16.83 31.14 3.63
N PHE A 680 -16.34 30.86 2.42
CA PHE A 680 -16.22 31.86 1.35
C PHE A 680 -17.59 32.37 0.90
N PHE A 681 -18.56 31.50 0.63
CA PHE A 681 -19.90 31.91 0.20
C PHE A 681 -20.64 32.69 1.29
N VAL A 682 -20.52 32.30 2.56
CA VAL A 682 -21.07 33.07 3.69
C VAL A 682 -20.41 34.45 3.78
N CYS A 683 -19.09 34.55 3.55
CA CYS A 683 -18.40 35.83 3.49
C CYS A 683 -18.88 36.68 2.31
N CYS A 684 -19.03 36.11 1.11
CA CYS A 684 -19.56 36.80 -0.07
C CYS A 684 -20.98 37.33 0.17
N ILE A 685 -21.87 36.51 0.74
CA ILE A 685 -23.24 36.91 1.10
C ILE A 685 -23.22 38.01 2.16
N GLY A 686 -22.35 37.91 3.17
CA GLY A 686 -22.14 38.98 4.16
C GLY A 686 -21.69 40.29 3.52
N VAL A 687 -20.78 40.25 2.53
CA VAL A 687 -20.35 41.42 1.76
C VAL A 687 -21.51 42.00 0.94
N ILE A 688 -22.35 41.16 0.32
CA ILE A 688 -23.56 41.60 -0.42
C ILE A 688 -24.51 42.34 0.52
N TYR A 689 -24.90 41.74 1.64
CA TYR A 689 -25.81 42.36 2.61
C TYR A 689 -25.26 43.69 3.13
N LYS A 690 -23.95 43.76 3.40
CA LYS A 690 -23.30 44.99 3.87
C LYS A 690 -23.23 46.07 2.79
N MET A 691 -22.94 45.71 1.54
CA MET A 691 -22.94 46.66 0.41
C MET A 691 -24.34 47.22 0.13
N MET A 692 -25.38 46.43 0.38
CA MET A 692 -26.78 46.91 0.37
C MET A 692 -27.08 47.83 1.57
N GLU A 693 -26.50 47.56 2.74
CA GLU A 693 -26.62 48.39 3.97
C GLU A 693 -25.81 49.71 3.90
N ILE A 694 -24.71 49.76 3.15
CA ILE A 694 -23.80 50.91 3.03
C ILE A 694 -24.46 52.12 2.32
N ILE A 695 -25.66 51.96 1.74
CA ILE A 695 -26.52 53.09 1.35
C ILE A 695 -27.02 53.89 2.58
N HIS A 696 -26.93 53.34 3.81
CA HIS A 696 -27.48 53.99 5.00
C HIS A 696 -26.54 54.28 6.18
N THR A 697 -25.34 53.71 6.32
CA THR A 697 -24.47 54.11 7.44
C THR A 697 -23.00 53.75 7.29
N ARG A 698 -22.13 54.72 7.64
CA ARG A 698 -20.66 54.60 7.68
C ARG A 698 -20.19 53.51 8.65
N PHE A 699 -19.35 52.61 8.13
CA PHE A 699 -18.24 51.91 8.78
C PHE A 699 -18.50 51.26 10.15
N LEU A 700 -19.06 50.05 10.15
CA LEU A 700 -18.82 49.06 11.22
C LEU A 700 -19.25 47.65 10.77
N LEU A 701 -18.29 46.76 10.51
CA LEU A 701 -18.35 45.33 10.87
C LEU A 701 -17.08 44.57 10.42
N MET A 702 -16.23 44.24 11.38
CA MET A 702 -15.54 42.95 11.46
C MET A 702 -15.55 42.57 12.95
N GLY A 703 -16.68 42.02 13.40
CA GLY A 703 -16.90 41.58 14.79
C GLY A 703 -16.51 40.09 15.01
N PRO A 704 -16.27 39.70 16.27
CA PRO A 704 -15.47 38.51 16.68
C PRO A 704 -16.11 37.12 16.49
N ARG A 705 -17.25 36.97 15.80
CA ARG A 705 -17.97 35.68 15.75
C ARG A 705 -17.70 34.82 14.51
N THR A 706 -17.07 35.36 13.46
CA THR A 706 -16.76 34.56 12.24
C THR A 706 -15.31 34.62 11.80
N TYR A 707 -14.43 35.35 12.49
CA TYR A 707 -12.98 35.33 12.22
C TYR A 707 -12.21 35.55 13.53
N MET A 708 -11.77 34.48 14.18
CA MET A 708 -10.87 34.55 15.34
C MET A 708 -9.42 34.69 14.86
N SER A 709 -9.02 35.93 14.56
CA SER A 709 -7.86 36.60 15.19
C SER A 709 -7.58 37.92 14.46
N VAL A 710 -7.60 39.00 15.24
CA VAL A 710 -7.52 40.41 14.84
C VAL A 710 -6.11 40.84 14.37
N SER A 711 -5.22 39.91 14.03
CA SER A 711 -3.79 40.22 13.82
C SER A 711 -3.39 40.53 12.37
N ILE A 712 -4.25 40.30 11.37
CA ILE A 712 -3.87 40.43 9.96
C ILE A 712 -4.37 41.74 9.31
N LEU A 713 -5.49 42.30 9.77
CA LEU A 713 -6.04 43.54 9.20
C LEU A 713 -5.31 44.82 9.64
N GLN A 714 -4.49 44.76 10.69
CA GLN A 714 -3.72 45.93 11.15
C GLN A 714 -2.52 46.26 10.22
N TYR A 715 -2.19 45.37 9.28
CA TYR A 715 -1.08 45.53 8.33
C TYR A 715 -1.52 45.78 6.88
N VAL A 716 -2.81 45.67 6.55
CA VAL A 716 -3.29 45.92 5.18
C VAL A 716 -3.69 47.39 5.08
N ASN A 717 -2.73 48.22 4.67
CA ASN A 717 -3.00 49.60 4.31
C ASN A 717 -3.86 49.62 3.03
N LEU A 718 -5.18 49.81 3.20
CA LEU A 718 -6.16 49.91 2.10
C LEU A 718 -5.84 51.02 1.09
N SER A 719 -4.96 51.97 1.42
CA SER A 719 -4.51 53.00 0.48
C SER A 719 -3.58 52.48 -0.62
N SER A 720 -2.98 51.29 -0.47
CA SER A 720 -2.04 50.73 -1.45
C SER A 720 -2.74 49.94 -2.58
N PHE A 721 -4.05 49.65 -2.46
CA PHE A 721 -4.81 48.86 -3.43
C PHE A 721 -5.80 49.69 -4.28
N SER A 722 -5.77 51.03 -4.16
CA SER A 722 -6.63 51.93 -4.94
C SER A 722 -6.34 51.96 -6.45
N VAL A 723 -5.31 51.25 -6.92
CA VAL A 723 -4.90 51.22 -8.33
C VAL A 723 -5.68 50.17 -9.14
N ILE A 724 -6.34 49.20 -8.50
CA ILE A 724 -7.02 48.08 -9.19
C ILE A 724 -8.54 48.36 -9.37
N ALA A 725 -9.06 49.50 -8.92
CA ALA A 725 -10.51 49.72 -8.81
C ALA A 725 -11.23 50.27 -10.07
N HIS A 726 -10.55 50.49 -11.20
CA HIS A 726 -11.20 51.04 -12.40
C HIS A 726 -11.45 49.97 -13.47
N SER A 727 -12.74 49.63 -13.65
CA SER A 727 -13.34 48.78 -14.71
C SER A 727 -12.88 47.32 -14.78
N PHE A 728 -13.46 46.47 -13.92
CA PHE A 728 -13.32 45.01 -14.01
C PHE A 728 -14.56 44.38 -14.66
N VAL A 729 -14.42 43.92 -15.90
CA VAL A 729 -15.36 43.01 -16.59
C VAL A 729 -14.91 41.56 -16.33
N LEU A 730 -15.85 40.61 -16.23
CA LEU A 730 -15.58 39.19 -15.91
C LEU A 730 -14.45 38.55 -16.74
N LEU A 731 -14.35 38.91 -18.03
CA LEU A 731 -13.29 38.45 -18.94
C LEU A 731 -11.87 38.87 -18.49
N CYS A 732 -11.72 40.08 -17.94
CA CYS A 732 -10.42 40.61 -17.51
C CYS A 732 -9.93 39.95 -16.22
N VAL A 733 -10.83 39.48 -15.35
CA VAL A 733 -10.46 38.77 -14.11
C VAL A 733 -9.85 37.41 -14.42
N THR A 734 -10.46 36.67 -15.36
CA THR A 734 -9.94 35.35 -15.77
C THR A 734 -8.58 35.46 -16.43
N ASP A 735 -8.35 36.49 -17.24
CA ASP A 735 -7.03 36.75 -17.86
C ASP A 735 -5.98 37.10 -16.81
N GLU A 736 -6.33 37.89 -15.78
CA GLU A 736 -5.42 38.24 -14.70
C GLU A 736 -5.06 37.03 -13.82
N ILE A 737 -6.01 36.12 -13.57
CA ILE A 737 -5.73 34.84 -12.91
C ILE A 737 -4.81 33.97 -13.77
N GLU A 738 -4.96 34.01 -15.10
CA GLU A 738 -4.07 33.28 -16.01
C GLU A 738 -2.65 33.85 -16.05
N ASN A 739 -2.48 35.15 -15.79
CA ASN A 739 -1.17 35.79 -15.69
C ASN A 739 -0.40 35.48 -14.38
N LEU A 740 -1.05 34.91 -13.36
CA LEU A 740 -0.37 34.51 -12.13
C LEU A 740 0.66 33.38 -12.40
N PRO A 741 1.84 33.39 -11.74
CA PRO A 741 2.79 32.31 -11.88
C PRO A 741 2.25 31.04 -11.19
N LEU A 742 2.52 29.87 -11.79
CA LEU A 742 2.13 28.57 -11.20
C LEU A 742 2.85 28.28 -9.87
N ALA A 743 4.05 28.81 -9.68
CA ALA A 743 4.82 28.71 -8.45
C ALA A 743 5.00 30.11 -7.86
N ASN A 744 4.57 30.30 -6.60
CA ASN A 744 4.68 31.54 -5.87
C ASN A 744 5.70 31.40 -4.74
N THR A 745 6.45 32.46 -4.46
CA THR A 745 7.34 32.51 -3.29
C THR A 745 6.53 32.62 -1.99
N PRO A 746 7.08 32.23 -0.83
CA PRO A 746 6.37 32.28 0.44
C PRO A 746 6.05 33.72 0.86
N GLU A 747 6.78 34.69 0.30
CA GLU A 747 6.60 36.12 0.55
C GLU A 747 5.23 36.62 0.10
N VAL A 748 4.68 36.06 -1.00
CA VAL A 748 3.31 36.33 -1.46
C VAL A 748 2.27 35.94 -0.41
N LEU A 749 2.60 34.95 0.42
CA LEU A 749 1.78 34.49 1.54
C LEU A 749 2.10 35.22 2.85
N GLY A 750 3.00 36.21 2.84
CA GLY A 750 3.48 36.90 4.05
C GLY A 750 4.36 36.02 4.95
N LEU A 751 5.11 35.08 4.36
CA LEU A 751 6.08 34.22 5.03
C LEU A 751 7.51 34.53 4.57
N HIS A 752 8.49 34.22 5.43
CA HIS A 752 9.90 34.35 5.06
C HIS A 752 10.30 33.26 4.05
N SER A 753 11.18 33.57 3.10
CA SER A 753 11.66 32.66 2.04
C SER A 753 12.16 31.29 2.56
N ASN A 754 12.86 31.26 3.70
CA ASN A 754 13.26 30.03 4.41
C ASN A 754 12.12 29.03 4.73
N ALA A 755 10.85 29.46 4.74
CA ALA A 755 9.71 28.56 4.98
C ALA A 755 9.64 27.45 3.91
N GLU A 756 10.01 27.75 2.66
CA GLU A 756 10.09 26.78 1.57
C GLU A 756 11.13 25.69 1.83
N ILE A 757 12.29 26.05 2.39
CA ILE A 757 13.37 25.09 2.68
C ILE A 757 12.88 24.05 3.68
N GLY A 758 12.20 24.49 4.73
CA GLY A 758 11.60 23.61 5.74
C GLY A 758 10.57 22.66 5.14
N TYR A 759 9.68 23.20 4.30
CA TYR A 759 8.65 22.43 3.59
C TYR A 759 9.26 21.35 2.68
N TYR A 760 10.16 21.72 1.77
CA TYR A 760 10.75 20.76 0.82
C TYR A 760 11.65 19.72 1.50
N THR A 761 12.37 20.11 2.56
CA THR A 761 13.16 19.16 3.34
C THR A 761 12.28 18.11 4.00
N GLN A 762 11.12 18.52 4.53
CA GLN A 762 10.18 17.57 5.14
C GLN A 762 9.55 16.67 4.06
N ALA A 763 9.11 17.24 2.95
CA ALA A 763 8.54 16.46 1.84
C ALA A 763 9.52 15.42 1.28
N ALA A 764 10.80 15.76 1.14
CA ALA A 764 11.84 14.81 0.73
C ALA A 764 12.02 13.69 1.76
N LYS A 765 12.05 14.01 3.07
CA LYS A 765 12.15 13.00 4.13
C LYS A 765 10.97 12.05 4.17
N ASP A 766 9.76 12.58 4.07
CA ASP A 766 8.54 11.77 4.07
C ASP A 766 8.52 10.84 2.85
N MET A 767 8.91 11.35 1.67
CA MET A 767 9.05 10.55 0.45
C MET A 767 10.04 9.39 0.64
N TRP A 768 11.24 9.63 1.18
CA TRP A 768 12.23 8.57 1.41
C TRP A 768 11.79 7.56 2.47
N THR A 769 11.15 8.03 3.55
CA THR A 769 10.64 7.14 4.60
C THR A 769 9.61 6.18 4.01
N HIS A 770 8.67 6.70 3.23
CA HIS A 770 7.69 5.85 2.58
C HIS A 770 8.29 4.94 1.49
N LEU A 771 9.36 5.35 0.79
CA LEU A 771 10.05 4.47 -0.15
C LEU A 771 10.70 3.28 0.54
N ILE A 772 11.27 3.49 1.73
CA ILE A 772 11.81 2.41 2.56
C ILE A 772 10.69 1.45 2.96
N ASP A 773 9.53 1.98 3.35
CA ASP A 773 8.34 1.17 3.68
C ASP A 773 7.81 0.36 2.49
N LEU A 774 8.04 0.82 1.25
CA LEU A 774 7.64 0.16 0.01
C LEU A 774 8.63 -0.92 -0.46
N GLN A 775 9.83 -1.00 0.10
CA GLN A 775 10.78 -2.04 -0.28
C GLN A 775 10.39 -3.40 0.36
N PRO A 776 10.55 -4.52 -0.38
CA PRO A 776 10.25 -5.84 0.17
C PRO A 776 11.14 -6.10 1.39
N GLN A 777 10.53 -6.33 2.55
CA GLN A 777 11.21 -6.64 3.82
C GLN A 777 11.80 -8.05 3.85
N THR A 778 12.30 -8.54 2.71
CA THR A 778 12.92 -9.86 2.61
C THR A 778 14.34 -9.80 3.17
N GLY A 779 14.48 -10.10 4.46
CA GLY A 779 15.68 -10.74 5.00
C GLY A 779 16.94 -9.89 5.19
N VAL A 780 16.89 -8.57 5.16
CA VAL A 780 17.99 -7.71 5.61
C VAL A 780 17.59 -7.01 6.90
N VAL A 781 18.48 -7.13 7.88
CA VAL A 781 18.34 -6.71 9.27
C VAL A 781 17.80 -5.29 9.40
N TRP A 782 16.86 -5.13 10.33
CA TRP A 782 16.40 -3.83 10.82
C TRP A 782 17.58 -3.02 11.38
N HIS A 783 18.20 -2.20 10.56
CA HIS A 783 19.03 -1.10 11.01
C HIS A 783 18.17 0.15 11.22
N ILE A 784 18.50 0.85 12.29
CA ILE A 784 17.64 1.77 13.02
C ILE A 784 17.56 3.12 12.29
N SER A 785 16.39 3.44 11.74
CA SER A 785 15.92 4.84 11.66
C SER A 785 14.41 5.05 11.54
N SER A 786 13.56 4.02 11.44
CA SER A 786 12.15 4.20 11.01
C SER A 786 11.02 3.78 11.96
N LEU A 787 11.26 3.37 13.22
CA LEU A 787 10.15 2.99 14.11
C LEU A 787 10.26 3.62 15.52
N LEU A 788 9.77 4.85 15.62
CA LEU A 788 9.11 5.33 16.83
C LEU A 788 7.80 6.02 16.39
N PRO A 789 6.62 5.56 16.85
CA PRO A 789 5.39 6.32 16.64
C PRO A 789 5.51 7.67 17.35
N LEU A 790 5.41 8.75 16.57
CA LEU A 790 5.43 10.15 17.02
C LEU A 790 4.18 10.57 17.83
N SER A 791 3.52 9.65 18.54
CA SER A 791 2.28 9.92 19.28
C SER A 791 2.44 10.10 20.80
N LEU A 792 3.67 10.24 21.33
CA LEU A 792 3.89 10.41 22.77
C LEU A 792 4.79 11.59 23.16
N VAL A 793 4.96 12.59 22.28
CA VAL A 793 5.74 13.81 22.61
C VAL A 793 4.96 15.07 22.23
N SER A 794 3.84 15.29 22.90
CA SER A 794 3.04 16.51 22.76
C SER A 794 3.46 17.64 23.70
N PHE A 795 4.54 17.50 24.47
CA PHE A 795 4.94 18.51 25.45
C PHE A 795 6.45 18.71 25.59
N ILE A 796 7.23 18.72 24.49
CA ILE A 796 8.65 19.13 24.54
C ILE A 796 9.02 19.93 23.28
N SER A 797 9.45 21.18 23.49
CA SER A 797 9.95 22.08 22.43
C SER A 797 11.34 21.62 21.97
N PHE A 798 11.46 21.17 20.71
CA PHE A 798 12.72 20.74 20.09
C PHE A 798 13.42 21.89 19.36
N LYS A 799 14.65 22.23 19.77
CA LYS A 799 15.57 23.09 19.00
C LYS A 799 16.72 22.23 18.47
N ARG A 800 16.92 22.19 17.15
CA ARG A 800 17.93 21.34 16.44
C ARG A 800 19.38 21.79 16.72
N ARG A 801 20.25 20.86 17.15
CA ARG A 801 21.64 20.57 16.68
C ARG A 801 22.31 19.57 17.63
N ASN A 802 22.90 18.52 17.07
CA ASN A 802 23.60 17.39 17.73
C ASN A 802 22.73 16.57 18.69
N PHE A 803 22.95 15.26 18.81
CA PHE A 803 22.28 14.42 19.82
C PHE A 803 22.77 14.83 21.23
N THR A 804 22.29 15.99 21.67
CA THR A 804 22.50 16.55 22.99
C THR A 804 21.13 16.58 23.64
N ILE A 805 20.83 15.60 24.49
CA ILE A 805 19.71 15.74 25.43
C ILE A 805 20.17 16.76 26.46
N THR A 806 19.92 18.03 26.18
CA THR A 806 20.21 19.11 27.11
C THR A 806 18.97 19.30 27.97
N PHE A 807 19.02 18.83 29.22
CA PHE A 807 18.06 19.26 30.23
C PHE A 807 18.42 20.69 30.66
N THR A 808 18.00 21.68 29.86
CA THR A 808 18.07 23.08 30.27
C THR A 808 16.77 23.41 30.99
N LEU A 809 16.81 23.41 32.33
CA LEU A 809 15.74 24.00 33.12
C LEU A 809 15.76 25.53 32.87
N HIS A 810 14.93 26.02 31.94
CA HIS A 810 14.61 27.45 31.90
C HIS A 810 13.69 27.74 33.09
N LEU A 811 14.29 27.97 34.26
CA LEU A 811 13.61 28.71 35.32
C LEU A 811 13.38 30.12 34.77
N HIS A 812 12.18 30.37 34.22
CA HIS A 812 11.74 31.71 33.90
C HIS A 812 11.47 32.43 35.23
N ILE A 813 12.54 32.90 35.87
CA ILE A 813 12.44 33.85 36.97
C ILE A 813 12.34 35.21 36.28
N GLU A 814 11.11 35.70 36.13
CA GLU A 814 10.90 37.12 35.83
C GLU A 814 11.73 37.94 36.81
N ARG A 815 12.54 38.86 36.28
CA ARG A 815 13.29 39.83 37.08
C ARG A 815 12.29 40.61 37.96
N ILE A 816 12.23 40.26 39.24
CA ILE A 816 11.69 41.17 40.25
C ILE A 816 12.79 42.20 40.52
N PRO A 817 12.54 43.50 40.34
CA PRO A 817 13.51 44.52 40.66
C PRO A 817 13.70 44.58 42.18
N GLY A 818 14.88 44.18 42.68
CA GLY A 818 15.29 44.44 44.07
C GLY A 818 15.65 43.24 44.97
N GLY A 819 15.65 41.98 44.49
CA GLY A 819 15.99 40.81 45.31
C GLY A 819 17.43 40.30 45.15
N ASN A 820 18.18 40.20 46.25
CA ASN A 820 19.56 39.69 46.30
C ASN A 820 19.64 38.19 45.89
N ILE A 821 20.36 37.90 44.80
CA ILE A 821 20.58 36.57 44.21
C ILE A 821 21.45 35.64 45.11
N HIS A 822 22.09 36.18 46.14
CA HIS A 822 23.05 35.43 46.97
C HIS A 822 22.44 34.32 47.85
N TYR A 823 21.17 34.42 48.25
CA TYR A 823 20.55 33.47 49.20
C TYR A 823 20.34 32.06 48.63
N PHE A 824 20.18 31.92 47.29
CA PHE A 824 19.91 30.62 46.66
C PHE A 824 21.15 29.74 46.47
N SER A 825 22.36 30.31 46.54
CA SER A 825 23.61 29.58 46.33
C SER A 825 24.12 28.84 47.57
N GLU A 826 23.64 29.19 48.76
CA GLU A 826 24.11 28.63 50.04
C GLU A 826 23.30 27.41 50.51
N VAL A 827 22.04 27.25 50.08
CA VAL A 827 21.15 26.18 50.58
C VAL A 827 21.27 24.86 49.78
N LEU A 828 21.78 24.93 48.55
CA LEU A 828 22.03 23.79 47.65
C LEU A 828 23.52 23.67 47.28
N PRO A 829 24.38 23.09 48.14
CA PRO A 829 25.79 22.85 47.83
C PRO A 829 26.00 21.95 46.60
N SER A 830 25.00 21.13 46.26
CA SER A 830 24.99 20.23 45.10
C SER A 830 24.59 20.90 43.78
N ALA A 831 24.13 22.16 43.79
CA ALA A 831 23.81 22.89 42.56
C ALA A 831 25.06 23.40 41.80
N LYS A 832 26.24 23.35 42.43
CA LYS A 832 27.52 23.72 41.77
C LYS A 832 28.07 22.64 40.82
N SER A 833 27.43 21.47 40.72
CA SER A 833 27.81 20.43 39.75
C SER A 833 26.71 20.13 38.73
N TYR A 834 26.07 21.16 38.18
CA TYR A 834 25.45 20.99 36.86
C TYR A 834 26.55 20.98 35.80
N GLY A 835 27.26 19.85 35.73
CA GLY A 835 28.10 19.55 34.59
C GLY A 835 27.23 19.49 33.34
N HIS A 836 27.75 20.00 32.22
CA HIS A 836 27.24 19.65 30.90
C HIS A 836 27.26 18.12 30.77
N TYR A 837 26.10 17.48 30.89
CA TYR A 837 25.98 16.05 30.59
C TYR A 837 25.85 15.90 29.07
N THR A 838 26.98 15.98 28.38
CA THR A 838 27.07 15.66 26.96
C THR A 838 27.02 14.15 26.81
N LEU A 839 25.98 13.62 26.18
CA LEU A 839 26.00 12.26 25.64
C LEU A 839 26.87 12.28 24.37
N SER A 840 28.20 12.26 24.53
CA SER A 840 29.12 11.94 23.45
C SER A 840 29.37 10.43 23.45
N TYR A 841 29.09 9.78 22.33
CA TYR A 841 29.50 8.40 22.11
C TYR A 841 30.74 8.40 21.22
N SER A 842 31.88 7.99 21.78
CA SER A 842 33.01 7.48 21.02
C SER A 842 32.85 5.97 20.94
N THR A 843 32.59 5.43 19.75
CA THR A 843 32.63 3.98 19.52
C THR A 843 34.08 3.52 19.66
N GLY A 844 34.41 2.91 20.81
CA GLY A 844 35.65 2.16 21.00
C GLY A 844 35.63 0.87 20.20
N GLU A 845 36.80 0.53 19.66
CA GLU A 845 37.07 -0.61 18.78
C GLU A 845 36.78 -1.97 19.44
N SER A 846 35.91 -2.77 18.83
CA SER A 846 36.02 -4.23 18.80
C SER A 846 35.05 -4.80 17.76
N GLY A 847 35.59 -5.46 16.73
CA GLY A 847 34.85 -6.02 15.61
C GLY A 847 33.95 -7.19 16.04
N GLY A 848 32.65 -7.01 15.82
CA GLY A 848 31.61 -8.03 15.97
C GLY A 848 30.24 -7.38 15.80
N SER A 849 29.43 -7.86 14.86
CA SER A 849 28.08 -7.34 14.62
C SER A 849 27.18 -7.61 15.84
N VAL A 850 27.03 -6.63 16.72
CA VAL A 850 26.12 -6.69 17.88
C VAL A 850 24.68 -6.77 17.36
N SER A 851 23.91 -7.76 17.80
CA SER A 851 22.49 -7.92 17.42
C SER A 851 21.67 -6.70 17.84
N ARG A 852 20.63 -6.34 17.07
CA ARG A 852 19.70 -5.22 17.37
C ARG A 852 19.21 -5.25 18.82
N ASP A 853 18.92 -6.44 19.34
CA ASP A 853 18.39 -6.63 20.69
C ASP A 853 19.45 -6.41 21.78
N GLU A 854 20.71 -6.72 21.46
CA GLU A 854 21.86 -6.51 22.34
C GLU A 854 22.26 -5.03 22.35
N HIS A 855 22.15 -4.35 21.21
CA HIS A 855 22.31 -2.90 21.11
C HIS A 855 21.23 -2.14 21.89
N ILE A 856 19.95 -2.51 21.74
CA ILE A 856 18.85 -1.89 22.51
C ILE A 856 19.02 -2.14 24.01
N SER A 857 19.48 -3.34 24.40
CA SER A 857 19.76 -3.65 25.80
C SER A 857 20.90 -2.81 26.38
N GLN A 858 21.99 -2.64 25.61
CA GLN A 858 23.11 -1.77 25.99
C GLN A 858 22.67 -0.32 26.11
N VAL A 859 21.89 0.20 25.17
CA VAL A 859 21.34 1.57 25.22
C VAL A 859 20.39 1.75 26.40
N ALA A 860 19.50 0.79 26.67
CA ALA A 860 18.59 0.85 27.81
C ALA A 860 19.35 0.85 29.14
N GLN A 861 20.42 0.06 29.24
CA GLN A 861 21.29 -0.01 30.41
C GLN A 861 22.11 1.28 30.59
N ASP A 862 22.63 1.84 29.51
CA ASP A 862 23.33 3.12 29.50
C ASP A 862 22.43 4.27 29.95
N ILE A 863 21.18 4.31 29.45
CA ILE A 863 20.19 5.30 29.87
C ILE A 863 19.88 5.12 31.35
N ARG A 864 19.63 3.88 31.80
CA ARG A 864 19.33 3.57 33.20
C ARG A 864 20.46 3.99 34.14
N ASN A 865 21.72 3.77 33.75
CA ASN A 865 22.90 4.15 34.51
C ASN A 865 23.12 5.67 34.57
N LYS A 866 22.61 6.40 33.57
CA LYS A 866 22.70 7.87 33.48
C LYS A 866 21.48 8.59 34.05
N LEU A 867 20.45 7.87 34.51
CA LEU A 867 19.29 8.50 35.15
C LEU A 867 19.71 9.14 36.48
N PRO A 868 19.26 10.38 36.75
CA PRO A 868 19.55 11.06 38.00
C PRO A 868 18.92 10.32 39.19
N LYS A 869 19.55 10.43 40.36
CA LYS A 869 18.99 9.89 41.60
C LYS A 869 17.75 10.69 42.00
N VAL A 870 16.78 10.00 42.59
CA VAL A 870 15.55 10.58 43.13
C VAL A 870 15.92 11.58 44.24
N PHE A 871 15.31 12.76 44.21
CA PHE A 871 15.51 13.78 45.24
C PHE A 871 14.77 13.42 46.51
N ASP A 872 15.41 13.56 47.67
CA ASP A 872 14.75 13.41 48.97
C ASP A 872 13.94 14.68 49.29
N ILE A 873 12.64 14.62 49.06
CA ILE A 873 11.72 15.76 49.21
C ILE A 873 11.62 16.17 50.68
N ASP A 874 11.74 15.24 51.63
CA ASP A 874 11.61 15.53 53.06
C ASP A 874 12.83 16.27 53.60
N VAL A 875 14.03 15.91 53.14
CA VAL A 875 15.27 16.64 53.45
C VAL A 875 15.24 18.05 52.85
N ILE A 876 14.76 18.18 51.61
CA ILE A 876 14.66 19.47 50.93
C ILE A 876 13.60 20.35 51.60
N ARG A 877 12.44 19.80 51.96
CA ARG A 877 11.37 20.50 52.68
C ARG A 877 11.83 21.01 54.05
N LYS A 878 12.61 20.21 54.79
CA LYS A 878 13.20 20.63 56.07
C LYS A 878 14.18 21.81 55.94
N LYS A 879 14.89 21.92 54.82
CA LYS A 879 15.80 23.05 54.54
C LYS A 879 15.07 24.37 54.26
N PHE A 880 13.84 24.33 53.77
CA PHE A 880 13.04 25.53 53.49
C PHE A 880 12.34 26.11 54.74
N GLY A 881 12.38 25.43 55.88
CA GLY A 881 11.78 25.91 57.14
C GLY A 881 10.25 25.93 57.13
N THR A 882 9.65 26.67 58.07
CA THR A 882 8.19 26.80 58.24
C THR A 882 7.55 27.88 57.35
N ASP A 883 8.32 28.87 56.89
CA ASP A 883 7.84 29.96 56.00
C ASP A 883 8.15 29.65 54.53
N ILE A 884 7.33 28.80 53.93
CA ILE A 884 7.51 28.34 52.54
C ILE A 884 6.83 29.33 51.58
N SER A 885 7.62 29.99 50.73
CA SER A 885 7.08 30.86 49.67
C SER A 885 6.33 30.06 48.59
N PRO A 886 5.34 30.65 47.88
CA PRO A 886 4.62 29.98 46.79
C PRO A 886 5.53 29.38 45.71
N THR A 887 6.64 30.05 45.37
CA THR A 887 7.65 29.55 44.43
C THR A 887 8.35 28.28 44.93
N SER A 888 8.59 28.18 46.23
CA SER A 888 9.20 26.98 46.85
C SER A 888 8.21 25.80 46.86
N VAL A 889 6.91 26.07 47.02
CA VAL A 889 5.87 25.04 46.89
C VAL A 889 5.82 24.49 45.46
N VAL A 890 5.86 25.36 44.45
CA VAL A 890 5.91 24.93 43.03
C VAL A 890 7.18 24.12 42.76
N LEU A 891 8.33 24.53 43.28
CA LEU A 891 9.57 23.77 43.13
C LEU A 891 9.47 22.37 43.75
N LEU A 892 8.90 22.25 44.96
CA LEU A 892 8.68 20.94 45.61
C LEU A 892 7.73 20.06 44.79
N GLN A 893 6.67 20.64 44.20
CA GLN A 893 5.75 19.92 43.32
C GLN A 893 6.42 19.46 42.02
N GLU A 894 7.26 20.29 41.41
CA GLU A 894 8.02 19.92 40.21
C GLU A 894 9.08 18.86 40.52
N LEU A 895 9.74 18.91 41.68
CA LEU A 895 10.64 17.85 42.14
C LEU A 895 9.90 16.53 42.40
N GLU A 896 8.69 16.58 42.95
CA GLU A 896 7.85 15.39 43.13
C GLU A 896 7.42 14.79 41.78
N ARG A 897 7.02 15.63 40.82
CA ARG A 897 6.70 15.21 39.45
C ARG A 897 7.92 14.61 38.76
N PHE A 898 9.08 15.24 38.92
CA PHE A 898 10.35 14.75 38.38
C PHE A 898 10.73 13.39 38.97
N ASN A 899 10.60 13.22 40.28
CA ASN A 899 10.84 11.94 40.95
C ASN A 899 9.89 10.84 40.44
N LYS A 900 8.59 11.13 40.28
CA LYS A 900 7.62 10.19 39.69
C LYS A 900 8.01 9.80 38.27
N LEU A 901 8.46 10.76 37.45
CA LEU A 901 8.94 10.51 36.10
C LEU A 901 10.19 9.60 36.09
N VAL A 902 11.20 9.91 36.93
CA VAL A 902 12.43 9.12 37.03
C VAL A 902 12.11 7.68 37.46
N VAL A 903 11.23 7.48 38.44
CA VAL A 903 10.80 6.14 38.88
C VAL A 903 10.06 5.40 37.78
N ARG A 904 9.15 6.06 37.04
CA ARG A 904 8.44 5.47 35.89
C ARG A 904 9.44 5.05 34.81
N MET A 905 10.42 5.90 34.48
CA MET A 905 11.48 5.59 33.51
C MET A 905 12.34 4.41 33.96
N GLN A 906 12.74 4.35 35.23
CA GLN A 906 13.50 3.23 35.77
C GLN A 906 12.70 1.91 35.69
N HIS A 907 11.41 1.94 36.02
CA HIS A 907 10.54 0.78 35.92
C HIS A 907 10.35 0.33 34.46
N SER A 908 10.03 1.23 33.55
CA SER A 908 9.85 0.92 32.13
C SER A 908 11.13 0.37 31.48
N LEU A 909 12.31 0.92 31.81
CA LEU A 909 13.59 0.40 31.33
C LEU A 909 13.91 -0.98 31.94
N ALA A 910 13.54 -1.23 33.19
CA ALA A 910 13.68 -2.54 33.81
C ALA A 910 12.73 -3.58 33.22
N GLU A 911 11.49 -3.22 32.92
CA GLU A 911 10.52 -4.08 32.24
C GLU A 911 10.95 -4.40 30.81
N LEU A 912 11.46 -3.42 30.06
CA LEU A 912 12.05 -3.64 28.73
C LEU A 912 13.20 -4.66 28.76
N GLN A 913 13.96 -4.70 29.87
CA GLN A 913 14.98 -5.73 30.11
C GLN A 913 14.39 -7.09 30.55
N ARG A 914 13.23 -7.12 31.22
CA ARG A 914 12.56 -8.33 31.75
C ARG A 914 11.66 -9.05 30.76
N VAL A 915 10.99 -8.34 29.85
CA VAL A 915 10.11 -8.90 28.80
C VAL A 915 10.87 -9.88 27.88
N ARG A 916 12.21 -9.88 27.93
CA ARG A 916 13.07 -10.88 27.32
C ARG A 916 12.98 -12.29 27.96
N GLY A 917 12.47 -12.42 29.19
CA GLY A 917 12.48 -13.67 29.95
C GLY A 917 11.15 -14.46 29.97
N ARG A 918 10.04 -13.86 29.52
CA ARG A 918 8.72 -14.51 29.40
C ARG A 918 8.03 -14.02 28.13
N ASP A 919 7.23 -14.90 27.56
CA ASP A 919 6.62 -14.81 26.23
C ASP A 919 6.07 -13.43 25.83
N GLN A 920 6.19 -13.13 24.53
CA GLN A 920 5.88 -11.87 23.84
C GLN A 920 4.40 -11.39 23.91
N GLU A 921 3.53 -12.01 24.71
CA GLU A 921 2.08 -11.76 24.68
C GLU A 921 1.63 -10.43 25.32
N ASP A 922 2.42 -9.81 26.20
CA ASP A 922 2.01 -8.63 26.98
C ASP A 922 2.33 -7.25 26.34
N ASN A 923 2.47 -7.19 25.01
CA ASN A 923 2.81 -5.95 24.28
C ASN A 923 1.70 -4.86 24.28
N ARG A 924 0.57 -5.06 24.97
CA ARG A 924 -0.53 -4.07 25.04
C ARG A 924 -0.43 -3.08 26.22
N LEU A 925 0.44 -3.31 27.21
CA LEU A 925 0.46 -2.50 28.44
C LEU A 925 1.50 -1.36 28.47
N LEU A 926 2.37 -1.24 27.46
CA LEU A 926 3.50 -0.30 27.47
C LEU A 926 3.25 1.04 26.74
N LEU A 927 2.04 1.32 26.27
CA LEU A 927 1.67 2.57 25.57
C LEU A 927 0.86 3.59 26.40
N LEU A 928 0.76 3.40 27.73
CA LEU A 928 0.23 4.37 28.71
C LEU A 928 1.33 4.94 29.61
#